data_AF-A0A3M5RCS6-F1
#
_entry.id   AF-A0A3M5RCS6-F1
#
_cell.length_a   1.000
_cell.length_b   1.000
_cell.length_c   1.000
_cell.angle_alpha   90.00
_cell.angle_beta   90.00
_cell.angle_gamma   90.00
#
_symmetry.space_group_name_H-M   'P 1'
#
loop_
_entity.id
_entity.type
_entity.pdbx_description
1 polymer ?
#
loop_
_entity_poly.entity_id
_entity_poly.type
_entity_poly.pdbx_seq_one_letter_code
_entity_poly.pdbx_strand_id
1 'polypeptide(L)'
;MFTPKVRSILRDNRGITIVDVDKTSMIEIHKIIDNNGIQNLVFLVVDEELFHVGSHCFTQRRRISGSSLYKCNQDDYCRDKAKAIDGWARALIDNLKTGEIRPITFMGQCRLLNQQFEWAYKNGYSDLLKSDQNYYECYSSYSNVVYNQWVAGKNADATASVKQTYAFSIIKSLFPDSETHFKQALPRVYVNTKAPPKNETKIPKEDELSHALAISSDIFSGLTKSLINLDKYPFQIFLFGEMQWVVPHEYFCHPRNFVPLQGASEIWDYSTGSLIANQPKNRKKRYRNGLLSLESENANPAILTQHRHRLAKWAHDCFLLLFAANTAINEKQISVLEWHTGTYDVVPAHQGFRTVKWRAGNKRQSFTIAAKFVKRFEEYLELRKLITSNYASKYLFLHVPVMPEDRVRPLQKGCLLKLISAMRSLVDKDFPKVGYRQLRLYKSNYLLKEYGLVVASQLLQSRIGTIAKAYSSAEDDVATNEISAFYNLLSDAIKVSARKRQQNIPAGHCIEPGNAIAVMEIEPEVSQPACENFITCLFCTNFVVHATDNDIKKLFSLKYFLNEIRNQSTSTEEFNKLNGPTVGRIESILISISKISPELAGRVSTIRASVFDHEELSGYWAALLNQLVHVGAIK
;
A
#
# COMPACT_ATOMS: atom_id res chain seq x y z
N MET A 1 -18.42 -1.76 12.27
CA MET A 1 -18.92 -2.43 13.47
C MET A 1 -18.30 -3.81 13.53
N PHE A 2 -17.70 -4.16 14.68
CA PHE A 2 -17.23 -5.51 14.99
C PHE A 2 -18.22 -6.59 14.56
N THR A 3 -17.71 -7.73 14.08
CA THR A 3 -18.55 -8.88 13.76
C THR A 3 -19.33 -9.32 14.99
N PRO A 4 -20.56 -9.86 14.84
CA PRO A 4 -21.34 -10.39 15.97
C PRO A 4 -20.54 -11.37 16.85
N LYS A 5 -19.68 -12.17 16.22
CA LYS A 5 -18.78 -13.11 16.89
C LYS A 5 -17.75 -12.41 17.80
N VAL A 6 -17.09 -11.35 17.32
CA VAL A 6 -16.15 -10.57 18.14
C VAL A 6 -16.87 -9.92 19.33
N ARG A 7 -18.08 -9.39 19.12
CA ARG A 7 -18.90 -8.82 20.22
C ARG A 7 -19.30 -9.86 21.26
N SER A 8 -19.65 -11.07 20.85
CA SER A 8 -19.93 -12.18 21.77
C SER A 8 -18.70 -12.50 22.60
N ILE A 9 -17.53 -12.67 21.97
CA ILE A 9 -16.29 -13.00 22.65
C ILE A 9 -15.91 -11.93 23.69
N LEU A 10 -16.07 -10.64 23.36
CA LEU A 10 -15.80 -9.54 24.28
C LEU A 10 -16.80 -9.50 25.44
N ARG A 11 -18.06 -9.86 25.20
CA ARG A 11 -19.09 -9.97 26.24
C ARG A 11 -18.77 -11.09 27.24
N ASP A 12 -18.19 -12.18 26.74
CA ASP A 12 -17.84 -13.37 27.53
C ASP A 12 -16.47 -13.21 28.24
N ASN A 13 -15.65 -12.22 27.87
CA ASN A 13 -14.34 -11.93 28.47
C ASN A 13 -14.30 -10.50 29.02
N ARG A 14 -15.07 -10.24 30.09
CA ARG A 14 -15.23 -8.90 30.70
C ARG A 14 -13.95 -8.25 31.23
N GLY A 15 -12.86 -9.00 31.37
CA GLY A 15 -11.55 -8.48 31.76
C GLY A 15 -10.73 -7.84 30.62
N ILE A 16 -11.20 -7.89 29.37
CA ILE A 16 -10.48 -7.33 28.22
C ILE A 16 -11.02 -5.94 27.85
N THR A 17 -10.14 -4.95 27.82
CA THR A 17 -10.44 -3.58 27.42
C THR A 17 -9.93 -3.31 26.00
N ILE A 18 -10.81 -2.85 25.11
CA ILE A 18 -10.43 -2.41 23.76
C ILE A 18 -10.09 -0.92 23.77
N VAL A 19 -8.95 -0.58 23.20
CA VAL A 19 -8.51 0.80 23.01
C VAL A 19 -8.46 1.12 21.53
N ASP A 20 -9.27 2.10 21.10
CA ASP A 20 -9.21 2.68 19.75
C ASP A 20 -7.99 3.62 19.69
N VAL A 21 -6.83 3.07 19.31
CA VAL A 21 -5.57 3.82 19.37
C VAL A 21 -5.54 4.98 18.39
N ASP A 22 -6.45 5.05 17.40
CA ASP A 22 -6.54 6.20 16.50
C ASP A 22 -7.37 7.33 17.11
N LYS A 23 -8.51 7.01 17.73
CA LYS A 23 -9.44 8.02 18.27
C LYS A 23 -9.15 8.46 19.70
N THR A 24 -8.52 7.62 20.51
CA THR A 24 -8.22 7.92 21.90
C THR A 24 -6.94 8.76 22.00
N SER A 25 -6.91 9.75 22.91
CA SER A 25 -5.71 10.60 23.08
C SER A 25 -4.54 9.81 23.69
N MET A 26 -3.30 10.22 23.41
CA MET A 26 -2.10 9.55 23.95
C MET A 26 -2.13 9.42 25.49
N ILE A 27 -2.47 10.52 26.18
CA ILE A 27 -2.57 10.58 27.64
C ILE A 27 -3.63 9.61 28.16
N GLU A 28 -4.77 9.54 27.50
CA GLU A 28 -5.86 8.65 27.89
C GLU A 28 -5.51 7.18 27.66
N ILE A 29 -4.80 6.85 26.56
CA ILE A 29 -4.31 5.49 26.32
C ILE A 29 -3.35 5.07 27.45
N HIS A 30 -2.38 5.91 27.80
CA HIS A 30 -1.44 5.63 28.89
C HIS A 30 -2.15 5.41 30.23
N LYS A 31 -3.15 6.25 30.56
CA LYS A 31 -4.00 6.04 31.75
C LYS A 31 -4.77 4.72 31.72
N ILE A 32 -5.27 4.31 30.55
CA ILE A 32 -5.95 3.02 30.40
C ILE A 32 -4.99 1.86 30.66
N ILE A 33 -3.74 1.97 30.18
CA ILE A 33 -2.69 0.97 30.46
C ILE A 33 -2.39 0.93 31.97
N ASP A 34 -2.21 2.09 32.61
CA ASP A 34 -1.91 2.16 34.04
C ASP A 34 -3.03 1.55 34.91
N ASN A 35 -4.30 1.82 34.56
CA ASN A 35 -5.44 1.37 35.36
C ASN A 35 -5.79 -0.11 35.15
N ASN A 36 -5.65 -0.63 33.93
CA ASN A 36 -6.09 -1.99 33.58
C ASN A 36 -4.95 -3.01 33.49
N GLY A 37 -3.71 -2.53 33.34
CA GLY A 37 -2.56 -3.34 32.98
C GLY A 37 -2.56 -3.76 31.51
N ILE A 38 -1.38 -3.79 30.88
CA ILE A 38 -1.23 -4.12 29.46
C ILE A 38 -1.76 -5.52 29.10
N GLN A 39 -1.73 -6.46 30.06
CA GLN A 39 -2.21 -7.84 29.89
C GLN A 39 -3.71 -7.94 29.57
N ASN A 40 -4.48 -6.90 29.87
CA ASN A 40 -5.91 -6.85 29.67
C ASN A 40 -6.32 -6.05 28.42
N LEU A 41 -5.36 -5.63 27.58
CA LEU A 41 -5.65 -4.71 26.47
C LEU A 41 -5.67 -5.37 25.10
N VAL A 42 -6.54 -4.82 24.24
CA VAL A 42 -6.58 -5.06 22.80
C VAL A 42 -6.52 -3.72 22.07
N PHE A 43 -5.59 -3.57 21.14
CA PHE A 43 -5.54 -2.40 20.26
C PHE A 43 -6.52 -2.55 19.10
N LEU A 44 -7.28 -1.50 18.86
CA LEU A 44 -8.14 -1.31 17.70
C LEU A 44 -7.56 -0.18 16.86
N VAL A 45 -7.26 -0.48 15.60
CA VAL A 45 -6.72 0.47 14.61
C VAL A 45 -7.72 0.65 13.47
N VAL A 46 -7.46 1.62 12.57
CA VAL A 46 -8.23 1.90 11.34
C VAL A 46 -8.71 0.60 10.67
N ASP A 47 -9.93 0.63 10.15
CA ASP A 47 -10.60 -0.50 9.46
C ASP A 47 -11.04 -1.67 10.37
N GLU A 48 -11.14 -1.43 11.68
CA GLU A 48 -11.60 -2.42 12.68
C GLU A 48 -10.67 -3.62 12.86
N GLU A 49 -9.39 -3.42 12.53
CA GLU A 49 -8.36 -4.40 12.81
C GLU A 49 -8.04 -4.43 14.30
N LEU A 50 -8.09 -5.63 14.89
CA LEU A 50 -7.78 -5.88 16.30
C LEU A 50 -6.41 -6.54 16.44
N PHE A 51 -5.64 -6.10 17.43
CA PHE A 51 -4.42 -6.74 17.89
C PHE A 51 -4.48 -6.96 19.41
N HIS A 52 -4.52 -8.23 19.84
CA HIS A 52 -4.62 -8.59 21.25
C HIS A 52 -3.25 -8.51 21.94
N VAL A 53 -2.77 -7.28 22.18
CA VAL A 53 -1.46 -7.00 22.79
C VAL A 53 -1.29 -7.73 24.13
N GLY A 54 -2.30 -7.71 24.99
CA GLY A 54 -2.23 -8.32 26.31
C GLY A 54 -1.96 -9.82 26.31
N SER A 55 -2.35 -10.53 25.24
CA SER A 55 -2.11 -11.97 25.12
C SER A 55 -0.64 -12.37 25.15
N HIS A 56 0.27 -11.45 24.82
CA HIS A 56 1.72 -11.68 24.87
C HIS A 56 2.28 -11.71 26.30
N CYS A 57 1.52 -11.27 27.30
CA CYS A 57 1.91 -11.32 28.71
C CYS A 57 1.80 -12.72 29.31
N PHE A 58 1.24 -13.68 28.56
CA PHE A 58 0.97 -15.04 29.04
C PHE A 58 1.91 -16.05 28.39
N THR A 59 2.22 -17.12 29.13
CA THR A 59 3.09 -18.21 28.64
C THR A 59 2.36 -19.08 27.63
N GLN A 60 1.10 -19.44 27.91
CA GLN A 60 0.24 -20.12 26.97
C GLN A 60 -0.88 -19.20 26.50
N ARG A 61 -1.10 -19.17 25.19
CA ARG A 61 -2.21 -18.43 24.57
C ARG A 61 -2.72 -19.21 23.37
N ARG A 62 -4.04 -19.32 23.23
CA ARG A 62 -4.69 -20.02 22.11
C ARG A 62 -5.56 -19.05 21.33
N ARG A 63 -5.28 -18.91 20.03
CA ARG A 63 -6.07 -18.02 19.17
C ARG A 63 -7.50 -18.52 19.06
N ILE A 64 -8.46 -17.63 19.28
CA ILE A 64 -9.89 -17.95 19.15
C ILE A 64 -10.25 -17.99 17.66
N SER A 65 -10.73 -19.14 17.21
CA SER A 65 -11.04 -19.40 15.79
C SER A 65 -11.93 -18.31 15.18
N GLY A 66 -11.53 -17.79 14.02
CA GLY A 66 -12.24 -16.72 13.30
C GLY A 66 -12.16 -15.34 13.97
N SER A 67 -11.16 -15.09 14.81
CA SER A 67 -10.90 -13.78 15.42
C SER A 67 -9.40 -13.46 15.53
N SER A 68 -9.07 -12.22 15.90
CA SER A 68 -7.70 -11.81 16.29
C SER A 68 -7.46 -11.89 17.81
N LEU A 69 -8.42 -12.43 18.56
CA LEU A 69 -8.35 -12.56 20.01
C LEU A 69 -7.77 -13.92 20.42
N TYR A 70 -7.27 -13.99 21.65
CA TYR A 70 -6.63 -15.18 22.22
C TYR A 70 -7.27 -15.48 23.57
N LYS A 71 -7.41 -16.77 23.89
CA LYS A 71 -7.73 -17.27 25.21
C LYS A 71 -6.41 -17.48 25.97
N CYS A 72 -6.31 -16.89 27.15
CA CYS A 72 -5.14 -16.95 28.03
C CYS A 72 -5.60 -17.48 29.39
N ASN A 73 -4.83 -18.37 30.02
CA ASN A 73 -5.08 -18.76 31.41
C ASN A 73 -4.40 -17.76 32.35
N GLN A 74 -5.07 -17.38 33.43
CA GLN A 74 -4.52 -16.41 34.38
C GLN A 74 -3.29 -16.97 35.12
N ASP A 75 -3.23 -18.28 35.34
CA ASP A 75 -2.08 -18.94 35.97
C ASP A 75 -0.80 -18.87 35.09
N ASP A 76 -0.94 -18.62 33.79
CA ASP A 76 0.17 -18.51 32.84
C ASP A 76 0.73 -17.08 32.74
N TYR A 77 0.23 -16.14 33.54
CA TYR A 77 0.68 -14.75 33.53
C TYR A 77 2.17 -14.64 33.90
N CYS A 78 2.93 -13.91 33.09
CA CYS A 78 4.35 -13.68 33.31
C CYS A 78 4.65 -12.19 33.45
N ARG A 79 5.15 -11.80 34.62
CA ARG A 79 5.46 -10.40 34.95
C ARG A 79 6.54 -9.81 34.06
N ASP A 80 7.58 -10.58 33.73
CA ASP A 80 8.67 -10.11 32.85
C ASP A 80 8.16 -9.82 31.44
N LYS A 81 7.31 -10.72 30.90
CA LYS A 81 6.63 -10.48 29.62
C LYS A 81 5.76 -9.24 29.68
N ALA A 82 4.99 -9.05 30.75
CA ALA A 82 4.14 -7.88 30.91
C ALA A 82 4.96 -6.58 30.94
N LYS A 83 6.08 -6.53 31.68
CA LYS A 83 6.98 -5.36 31.72
C LYS A 83 7.52 -5.04 30.32
N ALA A 84 8.03 -6.04 29.60
CA ALA A 84 8.60 -5.83 28.27
C ALA A 84 7.54 -5.40 27.24
N ILE A 85 6.37 -6.04 27.26
CA ILE A 85 5.27 -5.69 26.35
C ILE A 85 4.68 -4.32 26.66
N ASP A 86 4.64 -3.90 27.92
CA ASP A 86 4.24 -2.54 28.32
C ASP A 86 5.17 -1.48 27.69
N GLY A 87 6.48 -1.64 27.87
CA GLY A 87 7.48 -0.73 27.29
C GLY A 87 7.39 -0.64 25.77
N TRP A 88 7.29 -1.80 25.09
CA TRP A 88 7.10 -1.86 23.64
C TRP A 88 5.80 -1.18 23.19
N ALA A 89 4.69 -1.47 23.88
CA ALA A 89 3.38 -0.93 23.56
C ALA A 89 3.36 0.59 23.64
N ARG A 90 3.93 1.16 24.72
CA ARG A 90 4.00 2.61 24.92
C ARG A 90 4.84 3.29 23.84
N ALA A 91 6.04 2.78 23.57
CA ALA A 91 6.90 3.31 22.50
C ALA A 91 6.19 3.28 21.14
N LEU A 92 5.47 2.20 20.84
CA LEU A 92 4.72 2.07 19.60
C LEU A 92 3.54 3.07 19.52
N ILE A 93 2.83 3.28 20.63
CA ILE A 93 1.75 4.29 20.73
C ILE A 93 2.31 5.70 20.55
N ASP A 94 3.44 6.00 21.19
CA ASP A 94 4.08 7.32 21.11
C ASP A 94 4.46 7.62 19.66
N ASN A 95 5.14 6.69 18.97
CA ASN A 95 5.49 6.86 17.55
C ASN A 95 4.27 7.10 16.65
N LEU A 96 3.13 6.47 16.96
CA LEU A 96 1.88 6.69 16.22
C LEU A 96 1.31 8.09 16.50
N LYS A 97 1.35 8.53 17.76
CA LYS A 97 0.75 9.79 18.22
C LYS A 97 1.60 11.01 17.91
N THR A 98 2.92 10.86 17.82
CA THR A 98 3.86 11.89 17.33
C THR A 98 3.85 12.00 15.81
N GLY A 99 3.26 11.02 15.10
CA GLY A 99 3.17 11.00 13.65
C GLY A 99 4.40 10.43 12.95
N GLU A 100 5.35 9.85 13.70
CA GLU A 100 6.50 9.13 13.13
C GLU A 100 6.06 7.93 12.29
N ILE A 101 5.01 7.23 12.72
CA ILE A 101 4.41 6.12 12.00
C ILE A 101 2.94 6.36 11.66
N ARG A 102 2.50 5.77 10.55
CA ARG A 102 1.08 5.77 10.16
C ARG A 102 0.33 4.63 10.87
N PRO A 103 -1.00 4.70 11.02
CA PRO A 103 -1.79 3.61 11.62
C PRO A 103 -1.60 2.25 10.93
N ILE A 104 -1.43 2.24 9.60
CA ILE A 104 -1.14 1.00 8.85
C ILE A 104 0.24 0.42 9.20
N THR A 105 1.21 1.27 9.49
CA THR A 105 2.56 0.86 9.92
C THR A 105 2.51 0.30 11.33
N PHE A 106 1.74 0.92 12.23
CA PHE A 106 1.48 0.42 13.59
C PHE A 106 0.98 -1.03 13.55
N MET A 107 -0.07 -1.32 12.77
CA MET A 107 -0.58 -2.69 12.63
C MET A 107 0.42 -3.64 11.97
N GLY A 108 1.23 -3.16 11.03
CA GLY A 108 2.32 -3.93 10.44
C GLY A 108 3.36 -4.35 11.49
N GLN A 109 3.76 -3.42 12.35
CA GLN A 109 4.71 -3.63 13.44
C GLN A 109 4.16 -4.58 14.52
N CYS A 110 2.88 -4.48 14.89
CA CYS A 110 2.22 -5.47 15.76
C CYS A 110 2.26 -6.89 15.16
N ARG A 111 2.01 -7.03 13.86
CA ARG A 111 2.07 -8.33 13.16
C ARG A 111 3.49 -8.89 13.11
N LEU A 112 4.50 -8.06 12.89
CA LEU A 112 5.91 -8.46 12.90
C LEU A 112 6.35 -8.96 14.27
N LEU A 113 5.97 -8.25 15.35
CA LEU A 113 6.20 -8.71 16.73
C LEU A 113 5.57 -10.10 16.95
N ASN A 114 4.28 -10.25 16.58
CA ASN A 114 3.60 -11.52 16.76
C ASN A 114 4.25 -12.66 15.97
N GLN A 115 4.68 -12.41 14.74
CA GLN A 115 5.38 -13.38 13.92
C GLN A 115 6.69 -13.83 14.55
N GLN A 116 7.50 -12.88 15.05
CA GLN A 116 8.76 -13.19 15.71
C GLN A 116 8.52 -14.02 16.98
N PHE A 117 7.56 -13.63 17.82
CA PHE A 117 7.32 -14.30 19.09
C PHE A 117 6.72 -15.69 18.88
N GLU A 118 5.80 -15.86 17.92
CA GLU A 118 5.30 -17.19 17.56
C GLU A 118 6.40 -18.09 17.02
N TRP A 119 7.36 -17.55 16.25
CA TRP A 119 8.54 -18.30 15.85
C TRP A 119 9.41 -18.66 17.06
N ALA A 120 9.69 -17.70 17.94
CA ALA A 120 10.52 -17.89 19.14
C ALA A 120 10.01 -19.04 20.02
N TYR A 121 8.72 -19.00 20.37
CA TYR A 121 8.12 -20.03 21.22
C TYR A 121 8.08 -21.41 20.56
N LYS A 122 7.90 -21.49 19.24
CA LYS A 122 7.97 -22.76 18.50
C LYS A 122 9.39 -23.36 18.45
N ASN A 123 10.42 -22.54 18.65
CA ASN A 123 11.82 -22.95 18.60
C ASN A 123 12.47 -22.97 20.00
N GLY A 124 11.67 -23.04 21.08
CA GLY A 124 12.18 -23.25 22.43
C GLY A 124 12.58 -21.99 23.21
N TYR A 125 12.47 -20.80 22.62
CA TYR A 125 12.79 -19.53 23.31
C TYR A 125 11.66 -19.07 24.23
N SER A 126 11.32 -19.90 25.23
CA SER A 126 10.22 -19.62 26.17
C SER A 126 10.50 -18.42 27.09
N ASP A 127 11.77 -18.11 27.32
CA ASP A 127 12.30 -17.11 28.22
C ASP A 127 12.89 -15.88 27.49
N LEU A 128 12.52 -15.67 26.22
CA LEU A 128 13.06 -14.57 25.41
C LEU A 128 12.86 -13.17 26.01
N LEU A 129 11.92 -12.98 26.94
CA LEU A 129 11.62 -11.69 27.56
C LEU A 129 12.15 -11.56 29.00
N LYS A 130 12.95 -12.53 29.49
CA LYS A 130 13.55 -12.43 30.84
C LYS A 130 14.71 -11.43 30.90
N SER A 131 15.45 -11.27 29.81
CA SER A 131 16.56 -10.34 29.69
C SER A 131 16.72 -9.88 28.24
N ASP A 132 17.40 -8.75 28.06
CA ASP A 132 17.84 -8.23 26.78
C ASP A 132 18.77 -9.20 26.05
N GLN A 133 19.65 -9.90 26.78
CA GLN A 133 20.54 -10.94 26.25
C GLN A 133 19.76 -12.14 25.69
N ASN A 134 18.79 -12.67 26.44
CA ASN A 134 17.94 -13.79 25.98
C ASN A 134 17.15 -13.39 24.72
N TYR A 135 16.66 -12.14 24.69
CA TYR A 135 15.99 -11.61 23.51
C TYR A 135 16.94 -11.52 22.32
N TYR A 136 18.16 -11.01 22.53
CA TYR A 136 19.15 -10.84 21.47
C TYR A 136 19.60 -12.18 20.85
N GLU A 137 19.75 -13.23 21.67
CA GLU A 137 20.03 -14.60 21.19
C GLU A 137 18.89 -15.16 20.33
N CYS A 138 17.65 -14.98 20.78
CA CYS A 138 16.46 -15.33 20.02
C CYS A 138 16.37 -14.53 18.70
N TYR A 139 16.62 -13.22 18.77
CA TYR A 139 16.64 -12.33 17.61
C TYR A 139 17.70 -12.76 16.59
N SER A 140 18.92 -13.07 17.04
CA SER A 140 20.03 -13.48 16.18
C SER A 140 19.67 -14.76 15.41
N SER A 141 19.06 -15.72 16.10
CA SER A 141 18.60 -16.97 15.50
C SER A 141 17.43 -16.76 14.53
N TYR A 142 16.46 -15.91 14.90
CA TYR A 142 15.36 -15.50 14.00
C TYR A 142 15.90 -14.80 12.74
N SER A 143 16.85 -13.89 12.91
CA SER A 143 17.49 -13.13 11.84
C SER A 143 18.15 -14.04 10.82
N ASN A 144 18.87 -15.06 11.28
CA ASN A 144 19.49 -16.07 10.42
C ASN A 144 18.45 -16.91 9.65
N VAL A 145 17.34 -17.28 10.30
CA VAL A 145 16.23 -17.98 9.61
C VAL A 145 15.60 -17.09 8.53
N VAL A 146 15.39 -15.81 8.81
CA VAL A 146 14.86 -14.85 7.83
C VAL A 146 15.81 -14.70 6.64
N TYR A 147 17.12 -14.63 6.90
CA TYR A 147 18.14 -14.59 5.87
C TYR A 147 18.12 -15.85 4.99
N ASN A 148 18.11 -17.04 5.59
CA ASN A 148 18.05 -18.31 4.85
C ASN A 148 16.78 -18.43 4.01
N GLN A 149 15.65 -17.94 4.51
CA GLN A 149 14.41 -17.85 3.72
C GLN A 149 14.53 -16.87 2.55
N TRP A 150 15.25 -15.76 2.71
CA TRP A 150 15.53 -14.83 1.64
C TRP A 150 16.44 -15.43 0.57
N VAL A 151 17.55 -16.08 0.96
CA VAL A 151 18.45 -16.81 0.05
C VAL A 151 17.68 -17.88 -0.74
N ALA A 152 16.75 -18.59 -0.09
CA ALA A 152 15.89 -19.58 -0.72
C ALA A 152 14.73 -18.98 -1.57
N GLY A 153 14.69 -17.66 -1.76
CA GLY A 153 13.66 -16.98 -2.56
C GLY A 153 12.26 -16.94 -1.92
N LYS A 154 12.11 -17.33 -0.64
CA LYS A 154 10.82 -17.37 0.06
C LYS A 154 10.39 -15.99 0.58
N ASN A 155 11.34 -15.08 0.83
CA ASN A 155 11.07 -13.69 1.19
C ASN A 155 11.65 -12.76 0.12
N ALA A 156 10.91 -11.70 -0.24
CA ALA A 156 11.46 -10.59 -1.02
C ALA A 156 12.43 -9.74 -0.17
N ASP A 157 13.36 -9.03 -0.83
CA ASP A 157 14.41 -8.23 -0.19
C ASP A 157 13.86 -7.29 0.89
N ALA A 158 12.86 -6.47 0.54
CA ALA A 158 12.23 -5.53 1.45
C ALA A 158 11.53 -6.22 2.64
N THR A 159 10.90 -7.38 2.39
CA THR A 159 10.22 -8.15 3.45
C THR A 159 11.21 -8.75 4.43
N ALA A 160 12.30 -9.34 3.93
CA ALA A 160 13.33 -9.94 4.77
C ALA A 160 14.08 -8.89 5.60
N SER A 161 14.48 -7.78 4.96
CA SER A 161 15.11 -6.66 5.65
C SER A 161 14.23 -6.09 6.76
N VAL A 162 12.95 -5.79 6.48
CA VAL A 162 12.03 -5.29 7.52
C VAL A 162 11.87 -6.27 8.68
N LYS A 163 11.81 -7.58 8.42
CA LYS A 163 11.73 -8.60 9.48
C LYS A 163 12.97 -8.60 10.38
N GLN A 164 14.18 -8.47 9.82
CA GLN A 164 15.42 -8.39 10.60
C GLN A 164 15.52 -7.05 11.35
N THR A 165 15.40 -5.93 10.64
CA THR A 165 15.58 -4.59 11.20
C THR A 165 14.56 -4.27 12.28
N TYR A 166 13.28 -4.63 12.08
CA TYR A 166 12.26 -4.35 13.09
C TYR A 166 12.48 -5.16 14.38
N ALA A 167 12.75 -6.46 14.25
CA ALA A 167 13.03 -7.33 15.40
C ALA A 167 14.22 -6.84 16.23
N PHE A 168 15.24 -6.26 15.59
CA PHE A 168 16.34 -5.62 16.29
C PHE A 168 15.93 -4.28 16.93
N SER A 169 15.21 -3.43 16.19
CA SER A 169 14.90 -2.06 16.62
C SER A 169 14.08 -1.99 17.92
N ILE A 170 13.31 -3.03 18.22
CA ILE A 170 12.44 -3.04 19.40
C ILE A 170 13.12 -3.45 20.70
N ILE A 171 14.41 -3.87 20.67
CA ILE A 171 15.17 -4.25 21.89
C ILE A 171 15.07 -3.15 22.95
N LYS A 172 15.36 -1.90 22.58
CA LYS A 172 15.33 -0.76 23.51
C LYS A 172 13.94 -0.46 24.06
N SER A 173 12.89 -0.77 23.30
CA SER A 173 11.51 -0.60 23.77
C SER A 173 11.06 -1.73 24.70
N LEU A 174 11.54 -2.95 24.47
CA LEU A 174 11.27 -4.11 25.33
C LEU A 174 12.07 -4.05 26.64
N PHE A 175 13.28 -3.49 26.58
CA PHE A 175 14.20 -3.35 27.71
C PHE A 175 14.75 -1.92 27.79
N PRO A 176 13.95 -0.94 28.25
CA PRO A 176 14.37 0.46 28.34
C PRO A 176 15.56 0.68 29.26
N ASP A 177 15.70 -0.18 30.27
CA ASP A 177 16.76 -0.14 31.28
C ASP A 177 18.07 -0.83 30.81
N SER A 178 18.11 -1.36 29.58
CA SER A 178 19.31 -2.02 29.05
C SER A 178 20.40 -0.99 28.72
N GLU A 179 21.57 -1.17 29.31
CA GLU A 179 22.80 -0.42 28.99
C GLU A 179 23.61 -1.11 27.87
N THR A 180 23.20 -2.30 27.45
CA THR A 180 23.93 -3.12 26.47
C THR A 180 23.73 -2.59 25.06
N HIS A 181 24.82 -2.21 24.40
CA HIS A 181 24.81 -1.79 23.00
C HIS A 181 24.96 -2.99 22.05
N PHE A 182 23.83 -3.61 21.72
CA PHE A 182 23.79 -4.67 20.70
C PHE A 182 24.04 -4.12 19.29
N LYS A 183 24.61 -4.96 18.42
CA LYS A 183 24.69 -4.72 16.97
C LYS A 183 23.70 -5.64 16.26
N GLN A 184 23.20 -5.27 15.08
CA GLN A 184 22.35 -6.19 14.32
C GLN A 184 23.13 -7.46 13.93
N ALA A 185 22.56 -8.62 14.23
CA ALA A 185 23.09 -9.92 13.83
C ALA A 185 23.38 -10.02 12.33
N LEU A 186 24.51 -10.64 11.99
CA LEU A 186 24.89 -11.02 10.63
C LEU A 186 24.46 -12.48 10.37
N PRO A 187 24.14 -12.87 9.13
CA PRO A 187 24.12 -12.04 7.91
C PRO A 187 22.85 -11.19 7.75
N ARG A 188 22.98 -10.00 7.16
CA ARG A 188 21.88 -9.04 6.94
C ARG A 188 21.40 -9.02 5.49
N VAL A 189 20.11 -8.76 5.30
CA VAL A 189 19.52 -8.49 3.99
C VAL A 189 19.54 -6.98 3.72
N TYR A 190 20.31 -6.57 2.72
CA TYR A 190 20.38 -5.18 2.27
C TYR A 190 19.37 -4.92 1.16
N VAL A 191 18.52 -3.91 1.34
CA VAL A 191 17.57 -3.49 0.30
C VAL A 191 18.23 -2.43 -0.55
N ASN A 192 18.39 -2.70 -1.85
CA ASN A 192 18.72 -1.65 -2.80
C ASN A 192 17.49 -0.76 -3.01
N THR A 193 17.41 0.35 -2.27
CA THR A 193 16.32 1.33 -2.35
C THR A 193 16.20 2.03 -3.71
N LYS A 194 17.20 1.87 -4.59
CA LYS A 194 17.22 2.42 -5.95
C LYS A 194 16.88 1.41 -7.04
N ALA A 195 16.75 0.12 -6.73
CA ALA A 195 16.32 -0.86 -7.70
C ALA A 195 14.87 -0.57 -8.13
N PRO A 196 14.53 -0.65 -9.43
CA PRO A 196 13.16 -0.50 -9.87
C PRO A 196 12.27 -1.55 -9.17
N PRO A 197 11.03 -1.18 -8.77
CA PRO A 197 10.17 -2.09 -8.03
C PRO A 197 9.97 -3.40 -8.80
N LYS A 198 10.33 -4.54 -8.21
CA LYS A 198 10.17 -5.88 -8.81
C LYS A 198 8.74 -6.22 -9.28
N ASN A 199 7.73 -5.46 -8.82
CA ASN A 199 6.31 -5.63 -9.14
C ASN A 199 5.70 -4.31 -9.65
N GLU A 200 6.26 -3.73 -10.71
CA GLU A 200 5.60 -2.61 -11.38
C GLU A 200 4.24 -3.05 -11.91
N THR A 201 3.22 -2.23 -11.64
CA THR A 201 1.87 -2.48 -12.16
C THR A 201 1.90 -2.18 -13.64
N LYS A 202 1.81 -3.20 -14.49
CA LYS A 202 1.72 -3.01 -15.95
C LYS A 202 0.41 -2.32 -16.33
N ILE A 203 0.47 -1.52 -17.39
CA ILE A 203 -0.72 -0.92 -18.00
C ILE A 203 -1.59 -2.07 -18.53
N PRO A 204 -2.90 -2.10 -18.22
CA PRO A 204 -3.78 -3.10 -18.81
C PRO A 204 -3.83 -2.88 -20.32
N LYS A 205 -3.91 -3.96 -21.09
CA LYS A 205 -4.08 -3.85 -22.55
C LYS A 205 -5.41 -3.17 -22.87
N GLU A 206 -5.49 -2.47 -24.00
CA GLU A 206 -6.67 -1.69 -24.36
C GLU A 206 -7.91 -2.56 -24.59
N ASP A 207 -7.73 -3.76 -25.16
CA ASP A 207 -8.76 -4.78 -25.34
C ASP A 207 -9.28 -5.30 -23.99
N GLU A 208 -8.39 -5.62 -23.05
CA GLU A 208 -8.73 -6.04 -21.69
C GLU A 208 -9.55 -4.97 -20.96
N LEU A 209 -9.13 -3.70 -21.05
CA LEU A 209 -9.88 -2.64 -20.40
C LEU A 209 -11.23 -2.41 -21.07
N SER A 210 -11.27 -2.37 -22.40
CA SER A 210 -12.50 -2.18 -23.17
C SER A 210 -13.51 -3.28 -22.85
N HIS A 211 -13.05 -4.52 -22.74
CA HIS A 211 -13.87 -5.67 -22.34
C HIS A 211 -14.45 -5.49 -20.93
N ALA A 212 -13.60 -5.16 -19.94
CA ALA A 212 -14.04 -4.95 -18.56
C ALA A 212 -15.05 -3.79 -18.43
N LEU A 213 -14.81 -2.68 -19.15
CA LEU A 213 -15.69 -1.51 -19.15
C LEU A 213 -17.02 -1.78 -19.86
N ALA A 214 -17.02 -2.51 -20.99
CA ALA A 214 -18.22 -2.83 -21.74
C ALA A 214 -19.19 -3.69 -20.91
N ILE A 215 -18.72 -4.83 -20.39
CA ILE A 215 -19.53 -5.72 -19.55
C ILE A 215 -20.05 -4.98 -18.31
N SER A 216 -19.18 -4.22 -17.63
CA SER A 216 -19.60 -3.45 -16.44
C SER A 216 -20.65 -2.39 -16.78
N SER A 217 -20.53 -1.74 -17.95
CA SER A 217 -21.51 -0.77 -18.45
C SER A 217 -22.85 -1.43 -18.75
N ASP A 218 -22.86 -2.58 -19.41
CA ASP A 218 -24.06 -3.32 -19.78
C ASP A 218 -24.83 -3.78 -18.54
N ILE A 219 -24.12 -4.43 -17.60
CA ILE A 219 -24.72 -4.87 -16.33
C ILE A 219 -25.24 -3.69 -15.52
N PHE A 220 -24.44 -2.61 -15.37
CA PHE A 220 -24.90 -1.42 -14.67
C PHE A 220 -26.17 -0.85 -15.31
N SER A 221 -26.17 -0.67 -16.63
CA SER A 221 -27.30 -0.07 -17.36
C SER A 221 -28.56 -0.92 -17.24
N GLY A 222 -28.44 -2.21 -17.58
CA GLY A 222 -29.58 -3.13 -17.66
C GLY A 222 -30.22 -3.34 -16.29
N LEU A 223 -29.40 -3.64 -15.28
CA LEU A 223 -29.92 -3.89 -13.93
C LEU A 223 -30.44 -2.61 -13.27
N THR A 224 -29.74 -1.47 -13.41
CA THR A 224 -30.21 -0.20 -12.83
C THR A 224 -31.55 0.22 -13.44
N LYS A 225 -31.66 0.18 -14.77
CA LYS A 225 -32.91 0.51 -15.47
C LYS A 225 -34.06 -0.38 -15.00
N SER A 226 -33.84 -1.69 -14.93
CA SER A 226 -34.87 -2.65 -14.54
C SER A 226 -35.31 -2.47 -13.08
N LEU A 227 -34.37 -2.18 -12.18
CA LEU A 227 -34.66 -1.91 -10.78
C LEU A 227 -35.42 -0.59 -10.57
N ILE A 228 -35.05 0.48 -11.29
CA ILE A 228 -35.74 1.77 -11.19
C ILE A 228 -37.14 1.71 -11.81
N ASN A 229 -37.28 1.02 -12.95
CA ASN A 229 -38.55 0.86 -13.64
C ASN A 229 -39.49 -0.16 -12.98
N LEU A 230 -39.03 -0.83 -11.92
CA LEU A 230 -39.81 -1.83 -11.19
C LEU A 230 -40.22 -3.02 -12.06
N ASP A 231 -39.35 -3.41 -13.01
CA ASP A 231 -39.61 -4.52 -13.93
C ASP A 231 -39.80 -5.83 -13.14
N LYS A 232 -40.79 -6.62 -13.54
CA LYS A 232 -41.07 -7.94 -12.97
C LYS A 232 -40.15 -8.99 -13.60
N TYR A 233 -39.77 -10.00 -12.81
CA TYR A 233 -39.09 -11.17 -13.33
C TYR A 233 -40.03 -12.07 -14.14
N PRO A 234 -39.50 -12.87 -15.07
CA PRO A 234 -38.18 -12.69 -15.68
C PRO A 234 -38.20 -11.43 -16.58
N PHE A 235 -37.08 -10.72 -16.66
CA PHE A 235 -36.91 -9.59 -17.58
C PHE A 235 -35.61 -9.75 -18.35
N GLN A 236 -35.37 -8.92 -19.36
CA GLN A 236 -34.17 -9.01 -20.19
C GLN A 236 -33.27 -7.78 -20.05
N ILE A 237 -31.97 -8.01 -20.12
CA ILE A 237 -30.95 -6.97 -20.23
C ILE A 237 -30.07 -7.21 -21.45
N PHE A 238 -29.53 -6.15 -22.03
CA PHE A 238 -28.51 -6.28 -23.07
C PHE A 238 -27.17 -6.61 -22.43
N LEU A 239 -26.57 -7.74 -22.81
CA LEU A 239 -25.28 -8.21 -22.31
C LEU A 239 -24.63 -9.13 -23.34
N PHE A 240 -23.31 -8.99 -23.55
CA PHE A 240 -22.55 -9.79 -24.55
C PHE A 240 -23.04 -9.62 -26.00
N GLY A 241 -23.67 -8.50 -26.34
CA GLY A 241 -24.16 -8.24 -27.69
C GLY A 241 -25.57 -8.77 -27.97
N GLU A 242 -26.24 -9.38 -27.00
CA GLU A 242 -27.60 -9.93 -27.14
C GLU A 242 -28.48 -9.66 -25.90
N MET A 243 -29.77 -9.94 -26.01
CA MET A 243 -30.70 -9.83 -24.88
C MET A 243 -30.65 -11.10 -24.03
N GLN A 244 -30.21 -10.96 -22.79
CA GLN A 244 -30.09 -12.05 -21.82
C GLN A 244 -31.24 -12.00 -20.80
N TRP A 245 -31.81 -13.16 -20.50
CA TRP A 245 -32.83 -13.26 -19.45
C TRP A 245 -32.22 -13.17 -18.06
N VAL A 246 -32.89 -12.40 -17.21
CA VAL A 246 -32.61 -12.24 -15.79
C VAL A 246 -33.73 -12.90 -14.98
N VAL A 247 -33.36 -13.81 -14.09
CA VAL A 247 -34.27 -14.64 -13.27
C VAL A 247 -33.95 -14.46 -11.77
N PRO A 248 -34.91 -14.72 -10.87
CA PRO A 248 -34.69 -14.62 -9.43
C PRO A 248 -33.89 -15.82 -8.92
N HIS A 249 -32.58 -15.82 -9.21
CA HIS A 249 -31.63 -16.87 -8.81
C HIS A 249 -30.29 -16.26 -8.37
N GLU A 250 -29.37 -17.07 -7.85
CA GLU A 250 -28.03 -16.61 -7.44
C GLU A 250 -27.21 -16.11 -8.63
N TYR A 251 -27.29 -16.81 -9.76
CA TYR A 251 -26.52 -16.53 -10.98
C TYR A 251 -27.13 -15.43 -11.84
N PHE A 252 -28.33 -14.94 -11.49
CA PHE A 252 -29.19 -13.96 -12.17
C PHE A 252 -29.38 -14.08 -13.69
N CYS A 253 -28.35 -14.29 -14.50
CA CYS A 253 -28.41 -14.58 -15.94
C CYS A 253 -27.50 -15.77 -16.32
N HIS A 254 -27.51 -16.17 -17.59
CA HIS A 254 -26.56 -17.18 -18.08
C HIS A 254 -25.17 -16.54 -18.32
N PRO A 255 -24.07 -17.15 -17.85
CA PRO A 255 -22.73 -16.60 -18.08
C PRO A 255 -22.16 -17.02 -19.44
N ARG A 256 -21.33 -16.16 -20.04
CA ARG A 256 -20.58 -16.48 -21.27
C ARG A 256 -19.55 -17.58 -21.00
N ASN A 257 -19.49 -18.59 -21.85
CA ASN A 257 -18.53 -19.71 -21.78
C ASN A 257 -18.64 -20.58 -20.50
N PHE A 258 -19.79 -20.56 -19.82
CA PHE A 258 -20.06 -21.45 -18.69
C PHE A 258 -21.07 -22.52 -19.07
N VAL A 259 -20.80 -23.76 -18.66
CA VAL A 259 -21.79 -24.82 -18.71
C VAL A 259 -22.90 -24.47 -17.72
N PRO A 260 -24.19 -24.52 -18.10
CA PRO A 260 -25.29 -24.37 -17.16
C PRO A 260 -25.09 -25.25 -15.94
N LEU A 261 -25.55 -24.80 -14.76
CA LEU A 261 -25.53 -25.61 -13.55
C LEU A 261 -26.16 -26.98 -13.82
N GLN A 262 -25.36 -28.05 -13.84
CA GLN A 262 -25.89 -29.38 -14.14
C GLN A 262 -26.55 -30.01 -12.90
N GLY A 263 -27.64 -30.74 -13.13
CA GLY A 263 -28.28 -31.57 -12.12
C GLY A 263 -29.30 -30.82 -11.27
N ALA A 264 -29.29 -31.03 -9.95
CA ALA A 264 -30.42 -30.62 -9.11
C ALA A 264 -30.66 -29.08 -9.05
N SER A 265 -29.69 -28.26 -9.47
CA SER A 265 -29.75 -26.78 -9.46
C SER A 265 -30.28 -26.19 -10.78
N GLU A 266 -30.63 -27.02 -11.77
CA GLU A 266 -31.07 -26.64 -13.11
C GLU A 266 -32.60 -26.38 -13.15
N ILE A 267 -33.08 -25.38 -12.41
CA ILE A 267 -34.53 -25.08 -12.35
C ILE A 267 -34.98 -23.99 -13.34
N TRP A 268 -34.07 -23.22 -13.90
CA TRP A 268 -34.34 -22.11 -14.82
C TRP A 268 -33.75 -22.43 -16.20
N ASP A 269 -34.55 -22.25 -17.24
CA ASP A 269 -34.09 -22.14 -18.61
C ASP A 269 -33.75 -20.68 -18.88
N TYR A 270 -32.46 -20.39 -18.95
CA TYR A 270 -31.97 -19.03 -19.15
C TYR A 270 -32.08 -18.55 -20.61
N SER A 271 -32.36 -19.43 -21.57
CA SER A 271 -32.61 -19.04 -22.96
C SER A 271 -34.03 -18.47 -23.14
N THR A 272 -34.98 -18.93 -22.32
CA THR A 272 -36.39 -18.51 -22.37
C THR A 272 -36.85 -17.73 -21.14
N GLY A 273 -36.02 -17.65 -20.09
CA GLY A 273 -36.37 -17.06 -18.79
C GLY A 273 -37.41 -17.85 -17.99
N SER A 274 -37.73 -19.08 -18.42
CA SER A 274 -38.83 -19.88 -17.86
C SER A 274 -38.33 -20.92 -16.86
N LEU A 275 -39.21 -21.36 -15.96
CA LEU A 275 -38.91 -22.51 -15.08
C LEU A 275 -38.98 -23.81 -15.88
N ILE A 276 -37.97 -24.68 -15.73
CA ILE A 276 -37.94 -25.99 -16.38
C ILE A 276 -38.93 -26.91 -15.63
N ALA A 277 -39.99 -27.31 -16.33
CA ALA A 277 -41.04 -28.15 -15.77
C ALA A 277 -40.48 -29.50 -15.26
N ASN A 278 -40.67 -29.74 -13.97
CA ASN A 278 -40.52 -30.98 -13.19
C ASN A 278 -40.02 -32.27 -13.92
N GLN A 279 -38.76 -32.27 -14.36
CA GLN A 279 -38.02 -33.44 -14.88
C GLN A 279 -37.53 -34.35 -13.74
N PRO A 280 -37.21 -35.64 -13.96
CA PRO A 280 -36.68 -36.54 -12.92
C PRO A 280 -35.40 -36.05 -12.23
N LYS A 281 -34.58 -35.22 -12.90
CA LYS A 281 -33.39 -34.54 -12.34
C LYS A 281 -33.76 -33.37 -11.41
N ASN A 282 -34.94 -32.77 -11.58
CA ASN A 282 -35.43 -31.58 -10.88
C ASN A 282 -36.56 -31.97 -9.92
N ARG A 283 -36.24 -32.10 -8.63
CA ARG A 283 -37.21 -32.51 -7.59
C ARG A 283 -38.44 -31.56 -7.56
N LYS A 284 -39.67 -32.09 -7.52
CA LYS A 284 -40.96 -31.35 -7.37
C LYS A 284 -40.92 -30.18 -6.39
N LYS A 285 -40.24 -30.36 -5.25
CA LYS A 285 -40.06 -29.32 -4.21
C LYS A 285 -39.31 -28.09 -4.74
N ARG A 286 -38.26 -28.28 -5.56
CA ARG A 286 -37.43 -27.17 -6.09
C ARG A 286 -38.19 -26.36 -7.13
N TYR A 287 -38.94 -27.00 -8.02
CA TYR A 287 -39.83 -26.32 -8.97
C TYR A 287 -40.87 -25.46 -8.23
N ARG A 288 -41.52 -26.02 -7.20
CA ARG A 288 -42.46 -25.25 -6.34
C ARG A 288 -41.77 -24.06 -5.66
N ASN A 289 -40.56 -24.23 -5.13
CA ASN A 289 -39.79 -23.13 -4.54
C ASN A 289 -39.46 -22.04 -5.58
N GLY A 290 -39.15 -22.42 -6.83
CA GLY A 290 -38.92 -21.48 -7.93
C GLY A 290 -40.17 -20.66 -8.26
N LEU A 291 -41.34 -21.29 -8.32
CA LEU A 291 -42.62 -20.60 -8.51
C LEU A 291 -42.92 -19.62 -7.36
N LEU A 292 -42.79 -20.08 -6.11
CA LEU A 292 -43.00 -19.23 -4.93
C LEU A 292 -42.04 -18.05 -4.90
N SER A 293 -40.78 -18.26 -5.27
CA SER A 293 -39.78 -17.19 -5.37
C SER A 293 -40.18 -16.19 -6.45
N LEU A 294 -40.59 -16.64 -7.64
CA LEU A 294 -41.04 -15.77 -8.72
C LEU A 294 -42.27 -14.94 -8.33
N GLU A 295 -43.28 -15.58 -7.74
CA GLU A 295 -44.48 -14.91 -7.22
C GLU A 295 -44.12 -13.87 -6.16
N SER A 296 -43.28 -14.24 -5.18
CA SER A 296 -42.83 -13.34 -4.12
C SER A 296 -42.05 -12.13 -4.64
N GLU A 297 -41.18 -12.32 -5.64
CA GLU A 297 -40.35 -11.27 -6.25
C GLU A 297 -41.16 -10.30 -7.13
N ASN A 298 -42.31 -10.75 -7.63
CA ASN A 298 -43.20 -9.99 -8.50
C ASN A 298 -44.42 -9.40 -7.80
N ALA A 299 -44.71 -9.83 -6.55
CA ALA A 299 -45.83 -9.32 -5.75
C ALA A 299 -45.70 -7.81 -5.52
N ASN A 300 -44.50 -7.33 -5.19
CA ASN A 300 -44.19 -5.90 -5.09
C ASN A 300 -42.75 -5.61 -5.51
N PRO A 301 -42.50 -5.28 -6.80
CA PRO A 301 -41.17 -5.00 -7.33
C PRO A 301 -40.44 -3.82 -6.67
N ALA A 302 -41.14 -2.93 -5.96
CA ALA A 302 -40.54 -1.80 -5.24
C ALA A 302 -39.79 -2.23 -3.98
N ILE A 303 -40.04 -3.43 -3.46
CA ILE A 303 -39.33 -3.97 -2.30
C ILE A 303 -38.04 -4.64 -2.77
N LEU A 304 -36.89 -4.21 -2.23
CA LEU A 304 -35.60 -4.88 -2.43
C LEU A 304 -35.53 -6.19 -1.64
N THR A 305 -36.17 -7.21 -2.18
CA THR A 305 -35.99 -8.63 -1.82
C THR A 305 -34.54 -9.08 -1.96
N GLN A 306 -34.21 -10.29 -1.50
CA GLN A 306 -32.86 -10.85 -1.62
C GLN A 306 -32.34 -10.86 -3.07
N HIS A 307 -33.15 -11.24 -4.06
CA HIS A 307 -32.69 -11.30 -5.45
C HIS A 307 -32.51 -9.89 -6.05
N ARG A 308 -33.45 -8.97 -5.84
CA ARG A 308 -33.32 -7.57 -6.30
C ARG A 308 -32.17 -6.84 -5.60
N HIS A 309 -31.95 -7.10 -4.32
CA HIS A 309 -30.81 -6.54 -3.59
C HIS A 309 -29.47 -7.03 -4.14
N ARG A 310 -29.38 -8.31 -4.54
CA ARG A 310 -28.21 -8.86 -5.26
C ARG A 310 -28.00 -8.17 -6.61
N LEU A 311 -29.05 -7.88 -7.37
CA LEU A 311 -28.93 -7.12 -8.62
C LEU A 311 -28.44 -5.69 -8.36
N ALA A 312 -28.96 -5.02 -7.33
CA ALA A 312 -28.54 -3.68 -6.94
C ALA A 312 -27.05 -3.66 -6.55
N LYS A 313 -26.58 -4.70 -5.86
CA LYS A 313 -25.17 -4.91 -5.57
C LYS A 313 -24.32 -5.04 -6.85
N TRP A 314 -24.74 -5.87 -7.81
CA TRP A 314 -24.04 -6.01 -9.09
C TRP A 314 -23.94 -4.68 -9.85
N ALA A 315 -25.05 -3.96 -9.96
CA ALA A 315 -25.10 -2.66 -10.60
C ALA A 315 -24.18 -1.64 -9.89
N HIS A 316 -24.23 -1.59 -8.55
CA HIS A 316 -23.37 -0.73 -7.74
C HIS A 316 -21.89 -1.02 -7.96
N ASP A 317 -21.48 -2.29 -7.86
CA ASP A 317 -20.08 -2.68 -7.95
C ASP A 317 -19.54 -2.46 -9.38
N CYS A 318 -20.35 -2.72 -10.42
CA CYS A 318 -20.01 -2.38 -11.80
C CYS A 318 -19.83 -0.87 -12.00
N PHE A 319 -20.74 -0.06 -11.46
CA PHE A 319 -20.59 1.39 -11.52
C PHE A 319 -19.33 1.88 -10.80
N LEU A 320 -18.97 1.28 -9.67
CA LEU A 320 -17.73 1.59 -8.95
C LEU A 320 -16.48 1.37 -9.84
N LEU A 321 -16.47 0.32 -10.66
CA LEU A 321 -15.40 0.08 -11.65
C LEU A 321 -15.37 1.20 -12.71
N LEU A 322 -16.52 1.52 -13.29
CA LEU A 322 -16.64 2.60 -14.29
C LEU A 322 -16.22 3.96 -13.72
N PHE A 323 -16.64 4.27 -12.50
CA PHE A 323 -16.29 5.48 -11.78
C PHE A 323 -14.78 5.56 -11.51
N ALA A 324 -14.18 4.47 -11.04
CA ALA A 324 -12.73 4.39 -10.81
C ALA A 324 -11.94 4.57 -12.11
N ALA A 325 -12.42 4.00 -13.22
CA ALA A 325 -11.82 4.19 -14.54
C ALA A 325 -11.92 5.64 -15.04
N ASN A 326 -13.05 6.30 -14.78
CA ASN A 326 -13.28 7.67 -15.26
C ASN A 326 -12.53 8.73 -14.44
N THR A 327 -12.46 8.53 -13.12
CA THR A 327 -11.89 9.50 -12.17
C THR A 327 -10.43 9.23 -11.82
N ALA A 328 -9.96 7.98 -11.94
CA ALA A 328 -8.64 7.53 -11.50
C ALA A 328 -8.33 7.79 -10.00
N ILE A 329 -9.36 8.02 -9.19
CA ILE A 329 -9.24 8.22 -7.74
C ILE A 329 -8.86 6.89 -7.08
N ASN A 330 -8.04 6.95 -6.03
CA ASN A 330 -7.62 5.74 -5.33
C ASN A 330 -8.75 5.18 -4.44
N GLU A 331 -8.71 3.87 -4.17
CA GLU A 331 -9.76 3.18 -3.38
C GLU A 331 -10.04 3.85 -2.03
N LYS A 332 -8.99 4.28 -1.31
CA LYS A 332 -9.13 4.92 0.00
C LYS A 332 -9.85 6.26 -0.07
N GLN A 333 -9.61 7.04 -1.12
CA GLN A 333 -10.32 8.30 -1.35
C GLN A 333 -11.78 8.02 -1.70
N ILE A 334 -12.06 7.02 -2.55
CA ILE A 334 -13.43 6.63 -2.90
C ILE A 334 -14.22 6.17 -1.67
N SER A 335 -13.62 5.36 -0.80
CA SER A 335 -14.29 4.78 0.37
C SER A 335 -14.71 5.82 1.42
N VAL A 336 -14.11 7.01 1.40
CA VAL A 336 -14.41 8.10 2.33
C VAL A 336 -15.20 9.24 1.68
N LEU A 337 -15.58 9.13 0.40
CA LEU A 337 -16.42 10.14 -0.23
C LEU A 337 -17.78 10.16 0.46
N GLU A 338 -18.13 11.30 1.07
CA GLU A 338 -19.41 11.48 1.75
C GLU A 338 -20.49 12.04 0.79
N TRP A 339 -21.78 11.78 1.02
CA TRP A 339 -22.89 12.26 0.21
C TRP A 339 -24.10 12.55 1.11
N HIS A 340 -24.24 13.81 1.54
CA HIS A 340 -25.25 14.22 2.52
C HIS A 340 -26.40 15.04 1.90
N THR A 341 -26.09 15.93 0.96
CA THR A 341 -26.98 17.03 0.59
C THR A 341 -27.91 16.70 -0.57
N GLY A 342 -27.62 15.66 -1.35
CA GLY A 342 -28.33 15.35 -2.61
C GLY A 342 -28.14 16.42 -3.71
N THR A 343 -27.77 17.64 -3.33
CA THR A 343 -27.43 18.76 -4.21
C THR A 343 -25.94 18.79 -4.52
N TYR A 344 -25.62 19.04 -5.79
CA TYR A 344 -24.27 19.15 -6.31
C TYR A 344 -24.26 20.06 -7.54
N ASP A 345 -23.09 20.62 -7.81
CA ASP A 345 -22.85 21.46 -8.99
C ASP A 345 -21.98 20.71 -9.99
N VAL A 346 -22.30 20.85 -11.27
CA VAL A 346 -21.47 20.36 -12.38
C VAL A 346 -20.85 21.56 -13.07
N VAL A 347 -19.55 21.76 -12.87
CA VAL A 347 -18.83 22.91 -13.45
C VAL A 347 -17.86 22.48 -14.55
N PRO A 348 -17.59 23.32 -15.56
CA PRO A 348 -16.53 23.07 -16.53
C PRO A 348 -15.17 22.90 -15.85
N ALA A 349 -14.36 21.94 -16.34
CA ALA A 349 -13.00 21.69 -15.86
C ALA A 349 -11.97 21.95 -16.97
N HIS A 350 -12.00 21.10 -18.00
CA HIS A 350 -11.28 21.25 -19.26
C HIS A 350 -12.23 20.83 -20.39
N GLN A 351 -11.91 21.14 -21.65
CA GLN A 351 -12.69 20.65 -22.79
C GLN A 351 -12.85 19.11 -22.70
N GLY A 352 -14.10 18.63 -22.80
CA GLY A 352 -14.45 17.22 -22.63
C GLY A 352 -14.65 16.74 -21.19
N PHE A 353 -14.36 17.55 -20.17
CA PHE A 353 -14.43 17.19 -18.76
C PHE A 353 -15.33 18.14 -17.94
N ARG A 354 -15.85 17.60 -16.84
CA ARG A 354 -16.66 18.32 -15.85
C ARG A 354 -16.19 17.95 -14.44
N THR A 355 -16.18 18.92 -13.55
CA THR A 355 -15.97 18.67 -12.12
C THR A 355 -17.31 18.68 -11.41
N VAL A 356 -17.64 17.57 -10.77
CA VAL A 356 -18.79 17.46 -9.86
C VAL A 356 -18.32 17.95 -8.49
N LYS A 357 -19.02 18.92 -7.91
CA LYS A 357 -18.67 19.52 -6.61
C LYS A 357 -19.88 19.53 -5.70
N TRP A 358 -19.70 19.20 -4.43
CA TRP A 358 -20.76 19.29 -3.44
C TRP A 358 -20.17 19.55 -2.05
N ARG A 359 -21.05 19.76 -1.08
CA ARG A 359 -20.68 19.91 0.33
C ARG A 359 -21.26 18.77 1.15
N ALA A 360 -20.47 18.27 2.08
CA ALA A 360 -20.83 17.18 2.98
C ALA A 360 -20.18 17.45 4.34
N GLY A 361 -20.97 17.55 5.40
CA GLY A 361 -20.45 17.81 6.76
C GLY A 361 -19.52 19.03 6.84
N ASN A 362 -19.91 20.15 6.19
CA ASN A 362 -19.11 21.39 6.04
C ASN A 362 -17.78 21.24 5.27
N LYS A 363 -17.49 20.09 4.68
CA LYS A 363 -16.31 19.86 3.83
C LYS A 363 -16.70 19.91 2.36
N ARG A 364 -15.87 20.57 1.54
CA ARG A 364 -16.00 20.54 0.08
C ARG A 364 -15.50 19.20 -0.44
N GLN A 365 -16.28 18.56 -1.29
CA GLN A 365 -15.88 17.36 -2.00
C GLN A 365 -16.03 17.58 -3.51
N SER A 366 -15.13 16.97 -4.27
CA SER A 366 -15.17 17.08 -5.72
C SER A 366 -14.41 15.96 -6.41
N PHE A 367 -14.85 15.61 -7.61
CA PHE A 367 -14.10 14.78 -8.55
C PHE A 367 -14.32 15.26 -9.97
N THR A 368 -13.40 14.92 -10.87
CA THR A 368 -13.50 15.26 -12.30
C THR A 368 -13.79 14.01 -13.12
N ILE A 369 -14.77 14.12 -14.02
CA ILE A 369 -15.22 13.06 -14.92
C ILE A 369 -15.35 13.59 -16.35
N ALA A 370 -15.38 12.69 -17.32
CA ALA A 370 -15.71 13.04 -18.70
C ALA A 370 -17.14 13.59 -18.77
N ALA A 371 -17.38 14.59 -19.63
CA ALA A 371 -18.70 15.20 -19.78
C ALA A 371 -19.78 14.16 -20.13
N LYS A 372 -19.46 13.19 -20.99
CA LYS A 372 -20.36 12.07 -21.34
C LYS A 372 -20.68 11.13 -20.18
N PHE A 373 -19.89 11.16 -19.10
CA PHE A 373 -20.08 10.29 -17.92
C PHE A 373 -21.00 10.91 -16.86
N VAL A 374 -21.35 12.21 -16.98
CA VAL A 374 -22.23 12.89 -16.01
C VAL A 374 -23.59 12.20 -15.93
N LYS A 375 -24.21 11.88 -17.07
CA LYS A 375 -25.48 11.15 -17.12
C LYS A 375 -25.40 9.77 -16.44
N ARG A 376 -24.29 9.05 -16.63
CA ARG A 376 -24.05 7.76 -15.96
C ARG A 376 -23.97 7.92 -14.44
N PHE A 377 -23.35 9.00 -13.98
CA PHE A 377 -23.28 9.32 -12.56
C PHE A 377 -24.66 9.65 -11.98
N GLU A 378 -25.50 10.38 -12.70
CA GLU A 378 -26.90 10.63 -12.32
C GLU A 378 -27.72 9.34 -12.21
N GLU A 379 -27.60 8.43 -13.18
CA GLU A 379 -28.22 7.09 -13.12
C GLU A 379 -27.81 6.32 -11.86
N TYR A 380 -26.54 6.44 -11.47
CA TYR A 380 -26.05 5.82 -10.23
C TYR A 380 -26.63 6.47 -8.97
N LEU A 381 -26.85 7.78 -8.96
CA LEU A 381 -27.45 8.45 -7.80
C LEU A 381 -28.88 7.94 -7.54
N GLU A 382 -29.65 7.66 -8.59
CA GLU A 382 -30.98 7.04 -8.46
C GLU A 382 -30.89 5.60 -7.94
N LEU A 383 -29.96 4.79 -8.46
CA LEU A 383 -29.69 3.45 -7.92
C LEU A 383 -29.29 3.51 -6.44
N ARG A 384 -28.40 4.43 -6.08
CA ARG A 384 -27.94 4.61 -4.70
C ARG A 384 -29.12 4.98 -3.80
N LYS A 385 -29.98 5.91 -4.23
CA LYS A 385 -31.18 6.31 -3.50
C LYS A 385 -32.09 5.10 -3.23
N LEU A 386 -32.28 4.23 -4.22
CA LEU A 386 -33.02 2.97 -4.07
C LEU A 386 -32.36 2.05 -3.03
N ILE A 387 -31.05 1.83 -3.10
CA ILE A 387 -30.28 0.99 -2.15
C ILE A 387 -30.39 1.53 -0.72
N THR A 388 -30.34 2.86 -0.55
CA THR A 388 -30.35 3.52 0.77
C THR A 388 -31.75 3.89 1.27
N SER A 389 -32.81 3.54 0.54
CA SER A 389 -34.20 3.88 0.92
C SER A 389 -34.55 3.43 2.34
N ASN A 390 -34.07 2.25 2.75
CA ASN A 390 -34.30 1.66 4.07
C ASN A 390 -33.12 1.84 5.05
N TYR A 391 -32.03 2.52 4.64
CA TYR A 391 -30.82 2.66 5.44
C TYR A 391 -30.17 4.04 5.29
N ALA A 392 -30.01 4.76 6.40
CA ALA A 392 -29.23 5.99 6.41
C ALA A 392 -27.74 5.69 6.15
N SER A 393 -27.18 6.22 5.06
CA SER A 393 -25.74 6.20 4.79
C SER A 393 -25.25 7.55 4.31
N LYS A 394 -24.16 8.00 4.94
CA LYS A 394 -23.47 9.24 4.58
C LYS A 394 -22.40 9.07 3.50
N TYR A 395 -22.11 7.87 3.02
CA TYR A 395 -21.05 7.62 2.04
C TYR A 395 -21.62 7.52 0.63
N LEU A 396 -20.92 8.08 -0.37
CA LEU A 396 -21.30 7.99 -1.77
C LEU A 396 -21.33 6.52 -2.21
N PHE A 397 -20.22 5.81 -2.03
CA PHE A 397 -20.11 4.38 -2.32
C PHE A 397 -20.27 3.52 -1.07
N LEU A 398 -20.85 2.33 -1.25
CA LEU A 398 -21.35 1.50 -0.15
C LEU A 398 -20.79 0.08 -0.26
N HIS A 399 -20.67 -0.59 0.87
CA HIS A 399 -20.69 -2.04 0.88
C HIS A 399 -22.15 -2.49 0.91
N VAL A 400 -22.65 -2.92 -0.24
CA VAL A 400 -23.96 -3.53 -0.39
C VAL A 400 -23.84 -5.01 -0.01
N PRO A 401 -24.49 -5.48 1.07
CA PRO A 401 -24.50 -6.89 1.42
C PRO A 401 -25.34 -7.70 0.43
N VAL A 402 -25.29 -9.03 0.51
CA VAL A 402 -26.14 -9.89 -0.32
C VAL A 402 -27.53 -10.04 0.29
N MET A 403 -27.63 -10.02 1.62
CA MET A 403 -28.90 -10.15 2.34
C MET A 403 -29.44 -8.77 2.75
N PRO A 404 -30.72 -8.46 2.49
CA PRO A 404 -31.31 -7.17 2.86
C PRO A 404 -31.25 -6.88 4.37
N GLU A 405 -31.41 -7.89 5.22
CA GLU A 405 -31.34 -7.76 6.67
C GLU A 405 -29.96 -7.33 7.20
N ASP A 406 -28.90 -7.52 6.40
CA ASP A 406 -27.58 -7.00 6.73
C ASP A 406 -27.54 -5.49 6.54
N ARG A 407 -26.94 -4.79 7.50
CA ARG A 407 -26.78 -3.33 7.39
C ARG A 407 -25.79 -3.00 6.28
N VAL A 408 -26.18 -2.06 5.42
CA VAL A 408 -25.27 -1.34 4.52
C VAL A 408 -24.13 -0.71 5.34
N ARG A 409 -22.89 -0.84 4.84
CA ARG A 409 -21.68 -0.35 5.52
C ARG A 409 -20.89 0.58 4.60
N PRO A 410 -19.90 1.33 5.13
CA PRO A 410 -18.93 2.00 4.29
C PRO A 410 -18.26 0.99 3.33
N LEU A 411 -17.84 1.48 2.16
CA LEU A 411 -17.17 0.65 1.16
C LEU A 411 -15.98 -0.10 1.77
N GLN A 412 -15.96 -1.42 1.62
CA GLN A 412 -14.87 -2.26 2.13
C GLN A 412 -13.69 -2.30 1.15
N LYS A 413 -12.47 -2.42 1.70
CA LYS A 413 -11.24 -2.63 0.92
C LYS A 413 -11.31 -3.88 0.04
N GLY A 414 -10.72 -3.78 -1.15
CA GLY A 414 -10.68 -4.84 -2.15
C GLY A 414 -12.00 -5.03 -2.89
N CYS A 415 -12.89 -4.04 -2.92
CA CYS A 415 -14.22 -4.23 -3.52
C CYS A 415 -14.16 -4.61 -5.01
N LEU A 416 -13.29 -3.97 -5.79
CA LEU A 416 -13.09 -4.33 -7.20
C LEU A 416 -12.48 -5.73 -7.36
N LEU A 417 -11.61 -6.17 -6.45
CA LEU A 417 -11.09 -7.54 -6.50
C LEU A 417 -12.19 -8.57 -6.26
N LYS A 418 -13.12 -8.28 -5.33
CA LYS A 418 -14.31 -9.11 -5.09
C LYS A 418 -15.22 -9.12 -6.32
N LEU A 419 -15.44 -7.97 -6.96
CA LEU A 419 -16.19 -7.87 -8.22
C LEU A 419 -15.54 -8.70 -9.33
N ILE A 420 -14.23 -8.55 -9.56
CA ILE A 420 -13.49 -9.31 -10.58
C ILE A 420 -13.61 -10.81 -10.30
N SER A 421 -13.48 -11.24 -9.05
CA SER A 421 -13.66 -12.63 -8.68
C SER A 421 -15.08 -13.11 -8.99
N ALA A 422 -16.10 -12.30 -8.66
CA ALA A 422 -17.50 -12.62 -8.92
C ALA A 422 -17.80 -12.68 -10.42
N MET A 423 -17.32 -11.70 -11.21
CA MET A 423 -17.42 -11.67 -12.67
C MET A 423 -16.84 -12.95 -13.27
N ARG A 424 -15.61 -13.31 -12.86
CA ARG A 424 -14.94 -14.53 -13.32
C ARG A 424 -15.63 -15.82 -12.95
N SER A 425 -16.35 -15.86 -11.84
CA SER A 425 -17.05 -17.06 -11.40
C SER A 425 -18.49 -17.17 -11.92
N LEU A 426 -19.16 -16.05 -12.20
CA LEU A 426 -20.61 -16.00 -12.39
C LEU A 426 -21.06 -15.38 -13.72
N VAL A 427 -20.19 -14.67 -14.45
CA VAL A 427 -20.61 -13.86 -15.62
C VAL A 427 -19.73 -14.16 -16.84
N ASP A 428 -18.41 -14.01 -16.69
CA ASP A 428 -17.45 -14.18 -17.78
C ASP A 428 -16.12 -14.70 -17.21
N LYS A 429 -15.75 -15.92 -17.57
CA LYS A 429 -14.56 -16.61 -17.06
C LYS A 429 -13.28 -15.85 -17.42
N ASP A 430 -13.32 -15.14 -18.55
CA ASP A 430 -12.21 -14.42 -19.13
C ASP A 430 -12.17 -12.94 -18.68
N PHE A 431 -13.04 -12.54 -17.75
CA PHE A 431 -13.14 -11.16 -17.29
C PHE A 431 -11.77 -10.61 -16.81
N PRO A 432 -11.27 -9.49 -17.34
CA PRO A 432 -9.91 -9.04 -17.07
C PRO A 432 -9.62 -8.67 -15.61
N LYS A 433 -8.38 -8.92 -15.16
CA LYS A 433 -7.91 -8.53 -13.81
C LYS A 433 -7.48 -7.08 -13.82
N VAL A 434 -8.44 -6.16 -13.69
CA VAL A 434 -8.20 -4.71 -13.74
C VAL A 434 -8.55 -4.04 -12.41
N GLY A 435 -7.55 -3.83 -11.55
CA GLY A 435 -7.70 -3.17 -10.26
C GLY A 435 -7.54 -1.65 -10.31
N TYR A 436 -7.79 -0.97 -9.17
CA TYR A 436 -7.67 0.50 -9.06
C TYR A 436 -6.35 1.08 -9.56
N ARG A 437 -5.21 0.39 -9.34
CA ARG A 437 -3.90 0.84 -9.80
C ARG A 437 -3.79 0.81 -11.33
N GLN A 438 -4.27 -0.27 -11.96
CA GLN A 438 -4.28 -0.42 -13.43
C GLN A 438 -5.20 0.61 -14.08
N LEU A 439 -6.41 0.82 -13.52
CA LEU A 439 -7.35 1.85 -13.99
C LEU A 439 -6.74 3.26 -13.93
N ARG A 440 -6.10 3.60 -12.80
CA ARG A 440 -5.43 4.89 -12.63
C ARG A 440 -4.28 5.06 -13.61
N LEU A 441 -3.47 4.02 -13.81
CA LEU A 441 -2.33 4.06 -14.72
C LEU A 441 -2.80 4.24 -16.16
N TYR A 442 -3.79 3.46 -16.60
CA TYR A 442 -4.39 3.60 -17.92
C TYR A 442 -4.94 5.02 -18.15
N LYS A 443 -5.75 5.53 -17.22
CA LYS A 443 -6.32 6.89 -17.35
C LYS A 443 -5.23 7.96 -17.41
N SER A 444 -4.15 7.77 -16.66
CA SER A 444 -3.00 8.69 -16.69
C SER A 444 -2.33 8.72 -18.04
N ASN A 445 -2.09 7.55 -18.65
CA ASN A 445 -1.50 7.46 -19.97
C ASN A 445 -2.42 8.00 -21.06
N TYR A 446 -3.72 7.67 -21.02
CA TYR A 446 -4.71 8.25 -21.93
C TYR A 446 -4.74 9.78 -21.84
N LEU A 447 -4.81 10.35 -20.64
CA LEU A 447 -4.84 11.82 -20.48
C LEU A 447 -3.56 12.48 -20.96
N LEU A 448 -2.41 11.85 -20.71
CA LEU A 448 -1.13 12.39 -21.14
C LEU A 448 -0.99 12.35 -22.68
N LYS A 449 -1.38 11.24 -23.31
CA LYS A 449 -1.36 11.09 -24.78
C LYS A 449 -2.28 12.10 -25.47
N GLU A 450 -3.51 12.25 -24.98
CA GLU A 450 -4.55 13.05 -25.65
C GLU A 450 -4.51 14.55 -25.28
N TYR A 451 -4.09 14.90 -24.07
CA TYR A 451 -4.19 16.27 -23.54
C TYR A 451 -2.86 16.83 -23.01
N GLY A 452 -1.79 16.05 -23.00
CA GLY A 452 -0.48 16.45 -22.52
C GLY A 452 -0.33 16.44 -20.99
N LEU A 453 0.92 16.57 -20.55
CA LEU A 453 1.35 16.36 -19.15
C LEU A 453 0.70 17.33 -18.15
N VAL A 454 0.58 18.61 -18.51
CA VAL A 454 0.05 19.65 -17.61
C VAL A 454 -1.44 19.43 -17.35
N VAL A 455 -2.21 19.19 -18.40
CA VAL A 455 -3.66 18.92 -18.30
C VAL A 455 -3.91 17.60 -17.56
N ALA A 456 -3.14 16.56 -17.86
CA ALA A 456 -3.22 15.29 -17.13
C ALA A 456 -2.94 15.47 -15.63
N SER A 457 -1.94 16.27 -15.26
CA SER A 457 -1.61 16.60 -13.86
C SER A 457 -2.73 17.33 -13.14
N GLN A 458 -3.34 18.32 -13.79
CA GLN A 458 -4.47 19.06 -13.24
C GLN A 458 -5.71 18.17 -13.06
N LEU A 459 -6.06 17.37 -14.07
CA LEU A 459 -7.24 16.50 -14.02
C LEU A 459 -7.11 15.38 -12.96
N LEU A 460 -5.91 14.83 -12.79
CA LEU A 460 -5.63 13.74 -11.83
C LEU A 460 -5.25 14.23 -10.44
N GLN A 461 -5.10 15.55 -10.25
CA GLN A 461 -4.60 16.16 -9.02
C GLN A 461 -3.32 15.47 -8.52
N SER A 462 -2.45 15.08 -9.45
CA SER A 462 -1.25 14.30 -9.19
C SER A 462 -0.03 15.09 -9.60
N ARG A 463 1.10 14.90 -8.90
CA ARG A 463 2.35 15.58 -9.24
C ARG A 463 2.81 15.19 -10.65
N ILE A 464 3.33 16.15 -11.39
CA ILE A 464 3.85 15.99 -12.76
C ILE A 464 4.82 14.80 -12.84
N GLY A 465 5.79 14.72 -11.93
CA GLY A 465 6.77 13.63 -11.91
C GLY A 465 6.16 12.24 -11.69
N THR A 466 5.02 12.14 -11.00
CA THR A 466 4.32 10.85 -10.81
C THR A 466 3.64 10.39 -12.10
N ILE A 467 3.08 11.31 -12.88
CA ILE A 467 2.45 11.01 -14.17
C ILE A 467 3.50 10.72 -15.24
N ALA A 468 4.59 11.50 -15.26
CA ALA A 468 5.71 11.27 -16.16
C ALA A 468 6.32 9.87 -15.95
N LYS A 469 6.52 9.44 -14.69
CA LYS A 469 7.00 8.09 -14.39
C LYS A 469 6.04 6.98 -14.88
N ALA A 470 4.74 7.21 -14.78
CA ALA A 470 3.71 6.29 -15.28
C ALA A 470 3.73 6.13 -16.81
N TYR A 471 4.11 7.19 -17.52
CA TYR A 471 4.28 7.20 -18.97
C TYR A 471 5.55 6.47 -19.41
N SER A 472 6.69 6.73 -18.75
CA SER A 472 7.96 6.05 -19.06
C SER A 472 7.94 4.54 -18.82
N SER A 473 6.96 4.02 -18.06
CA SER A 473 6.77 2.58 -17.81
C SER A 473 5.88 1.86 -18.85
N ALA A 474 5.38 2.56 -19.87
CA ALA A 474 4.63 1.94 -20.96
C ALA A 474 5.60 1.26 -21.95
N GLU A 475 5.60 -0.07 -22.03
CA GLU A 475 6.41 -0.83 -23.00
C GLU A 475 5.93 -0.59 -24.46
N ASP A 476 6.87 -0.05 -25.25
CA ASP A 476 7.28 -0.28 -26.65
C ASP A 476 6.43 -0.08 -27.93
N ASP A 477 5.09 -0.06 -27.95
CA ASP A 477 4.40 0.07 -29.27
C ASP A 477 4.12 1.51 -29.76
N VAL A 478 4.35 2.54 -28.93
CA VAL A 478 4.14 3.96 -29.32
C VAL A 478 5.27 4.90 -28.83
N ALA A 479 6.21 4.38 -28.04
CA ALA A 479 7.14 5.21 -27.28
C ALA A 479 8.21 5.91 -28.13
N THR A 480 8.62 5.36 -29.27
CA THR A 480 9.76 5.89 -30.02
C THR A 480 9.54 7.26 -30.68
N ASN A 481 8.29 7.65 -30.98
CA ASN A 481 7.99 8.95 -31.60
C ASN A 481 7.55 10.03 -30.60
N GLU A 482 6.97 9.65 -29.45
CA GLU A 482 6.49 10.61 -28.45
C GLU A 482 7.53 10.96 -27.37
N ILE A 483 8.60 10.16 -27.20
CA ILE A 483 9.71 10.46 -26.29
C ILE A 483 10.35 11.82 -26.60
N SER A 484 10.47 12.22 -27.87
CA SER A 484 11.01 13.53 -28.25
C SER A 484 10.11 14.70 -27.85
N ALA A 485 8.78 14.54 -27.97
CA ALA A 485 7.82 15.56 -27.52
C ALA A 485 7.77 15.66 -25.99
N PHE A 486 7.88 14.52 -25.29
CA PHE A 486 8.03 14.45 -23.84
C PHE A 486 9.33 15.12 -23.37
N TYR A 487 10.47 14.83 -24.00
CA TYR A 487 11.74 15.51 -23.68
C TYR A 487 11.70 16.99 -24.03
N ASN A 488 10.96 17.42 -25.04
CA ASN A 488 10.81 18.85 -25.36
C ASN A 488 9.94 19.58 -24.32
N LEU A 489 8.80 19.01 -23.91
CA LEU A 489 7.94 19.59 -22.87
C LEU A 489 8.57 19.53 -21.47
N LEU A 490 9.24 18.42 -21.14
CA LEU A 490 10.07 18.31 -19.95
C LEU A 490 11.25 19.27 -20.04
N SER A 491 11.89 19.40 -21.20
CA SER A 491 12.97 20.36 -21.43
C SER A 491 12.48 21.80 -21.32
N ASP A 492 11.27 22.15 -21.73
CA ASP A 492 10.74 23.52 -21.64
C ASP A 492 10.30 23.86 -20.21
N ALA A 493 9.67 22.92 -19.50
CA ALA A 493 9.39 23.05 -18.06
C ALA A 493 10.68 23.06 -17.21
N ILE A 494 11.70 22.32 -17.63
CA ILE A 494 13.03 22.31 -17.03
C ILE A 494 13.83 23.55 -17.47
N LYS A 495 13.72 24.07 -18.69
CA LYS A 495 14.42 25.30 -19.15
C LYS A 495 14.01 26.53 -18.35
N VAL A 496 12.74 26.59 -17.91
CA VAL A 496 12.26 27.62 -16.99
C VAL A 496 12.84 27.47 -15.57
N SER A 497 13.39 26.28 -15.21
CA SER A 497 14.00 25.99 -13.91
C SER A 497 15.51 25.65 -13.92
N ALA A 498 16.15 25.54 -15.09
CA ALA A 498 17.48 24.94 -15.26
C ALA A 498 18.54 25.93 -15.73
N ARG A 499 18.96 26.79 -14.81
CA ARG A 499 20.38 27.11 -14.77
C ARG A 499 21.11 25.87 -14.24
N LYS A 500 21.84 25.17 -15.13
CA LYS A 500 22.92 24.15 -14.92
C LYS A 500 22.53 22.66 -15.10
N ARG A 501 23.00 22.05 -16.20
CA ARG A 501 23.18 20.60 -16.39
C ARG A 501 24.32 20.12 -15.49
N GLN A 502 24.05 19.21 -14.55
CA GLN A 502 25.06 18.52 -13.74
C GLN A 502 24.63 17.06 -13.53
N GLN A 503 25.52 16.11 -13.72
CA GLN A 503 25.29 14.68 -13.50
C GLN A 503 25.63 14.29 -12.06
N ASN A 504 24.78 13.46 -11.45
CA ASN A 504 25.01 12.91 -10.12
C ASN A 504 26.12 11.82 -10.15
N ILE A 505 27.12 11.92 -9.27
CA ILE A 505 28.22 10.94 -9.13
C ILE A 505 28.39 10.50 -7.67
N PRO A 506 29.09 9.38 -7.38
CA PRO A 506 29.24 8.86 -6.02
C PRO A 506 29.90 9.78 -4.99
N ALA A 507 30.74 10.73 -5.42
CA ALA A 507 31.37 11.71 -4.55
C ALA A 507 30.59 13.04 -4.44
N GLY A 508 29.59 13.29 -5.31
CA GLY A 508 28.92 14.59 -5.44
C GLY A 508 28.18 14.72 -6.78
N HIS A 509 28.52 15.73 -7.56
CA HIS A 509 28.03 15.99 -8.91
C HIS A 509 29.19 16.30 -9.87
N CYS A 510 28.96 16.13 -11.17
CA CYS A 510 29.92 16.41 -12.24
C CYS A 510 29.25 17.29 -13.30
N ILE A 511 29.96 18.32 -13.77
CA ILE A 511 29.50 19.17 -14.87
C ILE A 511 29.67 18.48 -16.22
N GLU A 512 30.80 17.78 -16.40
CA GLU A 512 31.18 17.15 -17.67
C GLU A 512 31.80 15.75 -17.44
N PRO A 513 30.97 14.70 -17.34
CA PRO A 513 31.43 13.32 -17.16
C PRO A 513 32.33 12.86 -18.30
N GLY A 514 33.37 12.09 -17.97
CA GLY A 514 34.34 11.58 -18.95
C GLY A 514 35.48 12.55 -19.27
N ASN A 515 35.43 13.79 -18.77
CA ASN A 515 36.46 14.81 -18.95
C ASN A 515 37.11 15.16 -17.59
N ALA A 516 38.11 14.38 -17.16
CA ALA A 516 38.82 14.64 -15.91
C ALA A 516 39.89 15.72 -16.13
N ILE A 517 39.72 16.87 -15.47
CA ILE A 517 40.66 17.98 -15.53
C ILE A 517 41.12 18.28 -14.11
N ALA A 518 42.41 18.07 -13.85
CA ALA A 518 43.04 18.43 -12.59
C ALA A 518 42.89 19.92 -12.28
N VAL A 519 42.57 20.25 -11.03
CA VAL A 519 42.73 21.61 -10.53
C VAL A 519 44.23 21.95 -10.55
N MET A 520 44.63 23.16 -10.95
CA MET A 520 46.05 23.54 -11.13
C MET A 520 46.92 23.45 -9.85
N GLU A 521 46.32 23.22 -8.69
CA GLU A 521 46.95 23.17 -7.36
C GLU A 521 46.93 21.73 -6.80
N ILE A 522 47.45 20.75 -7.54
CA ILE A 522 47.65 19.40 -7.00
C ILE A 522 49.13 19.21 -6.72
N GLU A 523 49.49 19.01 -5.45
CA GLU A 523 50.86 18.62 -5.05
C GLU A 523 51.27 17.32 -5.76
N PRO A 524 52.54 17.15 -6.15
CA PRO A 524 52.98 16.06 -7.02
C PRO A 524 52.78 14.64 -6.44
N GLU A 525 52.47 14.51 -5.15
CA GLU A 525 52.26 13.22 -4.49
C GLU A 525 50.78 12.76 -4.44
N VAL A 526 49.82 13.56 -4.93
CA VAL A 526 48.38 13.22 -4.91
C VAL A 526 47.98 12.48 -6.19
N SER A 527 47.11 11.48 -6.07
CA SER A 527 46.54 10.77 -7.22
C SER A 527 45.76 11.71 -8.14
N GLN A 528 46.12 11.73 -9.43
CA GLN A 528 45.44 12.52 -10.45
C GLN A 528 43.97 12.11 -10.60
N PRO A 529 43.05 13.06 -10.88
CA PRO A 529 41.64 12.74 -11.05
C PRO A 529 41.41 11.83 -12.25
N ALA A 530 40.71 10.72 -12.04
CA ALA A 530 40.25 9.82 -13.09
C ALA A 530 38.73 9.63 -12.97
N CYS A 531 37.99 9.75 -14.08
CA CYS A 531 36.52 9.62 -14.07
C CYS A 531 36.03 8.23 -13.62
N GLU A 532 36.89 7.21 -13.72
CA GLU A 532 36.61 5.84 -13.28
C GLU A 532 36.89 5.65 -11.78
N ASN A 533 37.63 6.56 -11.14
CA ASN A 533 37.95 6.52 -9.72
C ASN A 533 37.33 7.68 -8.95
N PHE A 534 36.14 7.43 -8.37
CA PHE A 534 35.38 8.45 -7.65
C PHE A 534 36.05 8.99 -6.37
N ILE A 535 37.09 8.34 -5.86
CA ILE A 535 37.89 8.84 -4.73
C ILE A 535 38.61 10.14 -5.15
N THR A 536 39.06 10.20 -6.40
CA THR A 536 39.90 11.29 -6.92
C THR A 536 39.09 12.46 -7.50
N CYS A 537 37.77 12.31 -7.65
CA CYS A 537 36.92 13.33 -8.27
C CYS A 537 36.99 14.70 -7.57
N LEU A 538 37.28 14.76 -6.26
CA LEU A 538 37.32 16.00 -5.49
C LEU A 538 38.45 16.96 -5.92
N PHE A 539 39.38 16.47 -6.74
CA PHE A 539 40.50 17.22 -7.32
C PHE A 539 40.28 17.58 -8.80
N CYS A 540 39.06 17.40 -9.30
CA CYS A 540 38.68 17.75 -10.68
C CYS A 540 37.96 19.10 -10.73
N THR A 541 38.24 19.95 -11.73
CA THR A 541 37.54 21.23 -11.93
C THR A 541 36.05 21.06 -12.23
N ASN A 542 35.67 19.91 -12.80
CA ASN A 542 34.30 19.57 -13.13
C ASN A 542 33.49 19.03 -11.94
N PHE A 543 34.13 18.82 -10.77
CA PHE A 543 33.46 18.36 -9.57
C PHE A 543 32.66 19.49 -8.91
N VAL A 544 31.40 19.18 -8.57
CA VAL A 544 30.51 20.09 -7.86
C VAL A 544 29.88 19.35 -6.69
N VAL A 545 29.72 20.07 -5.59
CA VAL A 545 28.99 19.57 -4.41
C VAL A 545 27.97 20.63 -3.98
N HIS A 546 26.75 20.17 -3.69
CA HIS A 546 25.70 21.04 -3.16
C HIS A 546 25.56 20.84 -1.66
N ALA A 547 25.14 21.87 -0.93
CA ALA A 547 24.83 21.79 0.51
C ALA A 547 23.48 21.07 0.79
N THR A 548 23.30 19.90 0.18
CA THR A 548 22.13 19.03 0.36
C THR A 548 22.50 17.83 1.21
N ASP A 549 21.51 17.23 1.89
CA ASP A 549 21.77 16.08 2.78
C ASP A 549 22.42 14.92 2.03
N ASN A 550 22.00 14.70 0.79
CA ASN A 550 22.51 13.61 -0.05
C ASN A 550 23.99 13.79 -0.41
N ASP A 551 24.44 15.01 -0.72
CA ASP A 551 25.83 15.28 -1.07
C ASP A 551 26.74 15.27 0.17
N ILE A 552 26.26 15.81 1.30
CA ILE A 552 26.94 15.69 2.59
C ILE A 552 27.11 14.21 2.98
N LYS A 553 26.05 13.41 2.78
CA LYS A 553 26.08 11.97 3.06
C LYS A 553 27.07 11.21 2.19
N LYS A 554 27.19 11.53 0.89
CA LYS A 554 28.21 10.95 0.00
C LYS A 554 29.62 11.22 0.47
N LEU A 555 29.92 12.47 0.85
CA LEU A 555 31.23 12.86 1.37
C LEU A 555 31.60 12.09 2.64
N PHE A 556 30.67 12.00 3.61
CA PHE A 556 30.90 11.20 4.80
C PHE A 556 31.00 9.69 4.50
N SER A 557 30.24 9.19 3.53
CA SER A 557 30.32 7.77 3.14
C SER A 557 31.65 7.42 2.48
N LEU A 558 32.20 8.31 1.65
CA LEU A 558 33.55 8.17 1.10
C LEU A 558 34.58 8.20 2.23
N LYS A 559 34.46 9.14 3.17
CA LYS A 559 35.37 9.20 4.34
C LYS A 559 35.30 7.93 5.19
N TYR A 560 34.10 7.42 5.46
CA TYR A 560 33.90 6.16 6.18
C TYR A 560 34.59 5.01 5.44
N PHE A 561 34.35 4.89 4.14
CA PHE A 561 34.96 3.86 3.30
C PHE A 561 36.50 3.91 3.33
N LEU A 562 37.10 5.11 3.24
CA LEU A 562 38.55 5.29 3.35
C LEU A 562 39.07 4.87 4.73
N ASN A 563 38.34 5.16 5.81
CA ASN A 563 38.74 4.74 7.16
C ASN A 563 38.72 3.20 7.30
N GLU A 564 37.72 2.53 6.74
CA GLU A 564 37.65 1.06 6.76
C GLU A 564 38.80 0.42 5.98
N ILE A 565 39.15 0.95 4.81
CA ILE A 565 40.32 0.47 4.05
C ILE A 565 41.62 0.72 4.82
N ARG A 566 41.77 1.89 5.45
CA ARG A 566 42.96 2.21 6.25
C ARG A 566 43.21 1.19 7.34
N ASN A 567 42.15 0.79 8.07
CA ASN A 567 42.25 -0.16 9.17
C ASN A 567 42.66 -1.58 8.71
N GLN A 568 42.56 -1.87 7.42
CA GLN A 568 42.93 -3.16 6.81
C GLN A 568 44.25 -3.09 6.03
N SER A 569 44.82 -1.90 5.85
CA SER A 569 46.09 -1.71 5.13
C SER A 569 47.29 -2.14 5.97
N THR A 570 48.26 -2.82 5.35
CA THR A 570 49.51 -3.26 6.01
C THR A 570 50.46 -2.10 6.32
N SER A 571 50.34 -0.98 5.61
CA SER A 571 51.13 0.23 5.82
C SER A 571 50.22 1.46 5.89
N THR A 572 50.06 1.98 7.10
CA THR A 572 49.33 3.24 7.35
C THR A 572 49.98 4.44 6.64
N GLU A 573 51.30 4.41 6.46
CA GLU A 573 52.07 5.48 5.79
C GLU A 573 51.76 5.51 4.29
N GLU A 574 51.75 4.36 3.62
CA GLU A 574 51.39 4.27 2.20
C GLU A 574 49.92 4.62 1.96
N PHE A 575 49.02 4.19 2.85
CA PHE A 575 47.61 4.58 2.78
C PHE A 575 47.44 6.09 2.90
N ASN A 576 48.08 6.70 3.90
CA ASN A 576 47.96 8.14 4.15
C ASN A 576 48.59 8.94 3.00
N LYS A 577 49.66 8.44 2.38
CA LYS A 577 50.26 9.06 1.20
C LYS A 577 49.27 9.09 0.02
N LEU A 578 48.54 8.00 -0.23
CA LEU A 578 47.62 7.89 -1.36
C LEU A 578 46.24 8.54 -1.12
N ASN A 579 45.67 8.38 0.08
CA ASN A 579 44.27 8.73 0.37
C ASN A 579 44.10 9.83 1.42
N GLY A 580 45.15 10.18 2.17
CA GLY A 580 45.14 11.25 3.17
C GLY A 580 44.71 12.61 2.60
N PRO A 581 45.22 13.05 1.43
CA PRO A 581 44.79 14.29 0.78
C PRO A 581 43.28 14.32 0.51
N THR A 582 42.69 13.19 0.09
CA THR A 582 41.24 13.06 -0.17
C THR A 582 40.44 13.25 1.12
N VAL A 583 40.88 12.64 2.22
CA VAL A 583 40.24 12.81 3.54
C VAL A 583 40.28 14.28 3.97
N GLY A 584 41.43 14.94 3.83
CA GLY A 584 41.56 16.37 4.15
C GLY A 584 40.66 17.27 3.29
N ARG A 585 40.55 16.97 1.98
CA ARG A 585 39.68 17.72 1.07
C ARG A 585 38.20 17.59 1.44
N ILE A 586 37.76 16.38 1.82
CA ILE A 586 36.41 16.13 2.32
C ILE A 586 36.11 16.98 3.56
N GLU A 587 37.03 17.00 4.53
CA GLU A 587 36.87 17.80 5.75
C GLU A 587 36.79 19.30 5.45
N SER A 588 37.65 19.81 4.58
CA SER A 588 37.64 21.21 4.16
C SER A 588 36.30 21.62 3.53
N ILE A 589 35.73 20.77 2.67
CA ILE A 589 34.43 21.00 2.04
C ILE A 589 33.32 21.00 3.10
N LEU A 590 33.30 20.03 4.01
CA LEU A 590 32.27 19.93 5.05
C LEU A 590 32.34 21.09 6.05
N ILE A 591 33.54 21.54 6.42
CA ILE A 591 33.74 22.75 7.24
C ILE A 591 33.18 23.97 6.51
N SER A 592 33.46 24.09 5.21
CA SER A 592 32.95 25.19 4.39
C SER A 592 31.42 25.20 4.33
N ILE A 593 30.77 24.03 4.16
CA ILE A 593 29.31 23.89 4.20
C ILE A 593 28.76 24.27 5.57
N SER A 594 29.40 23.82 6.65
CA SER A 594 28.95 24.08 8.03
C SER A 594 29.01 25.56 8.40
N LYS A 595 29.92 26.33 7.81
CA LYS A 595 30.06 27.78 8.03
C LYS A 595 28.97 28.61 7.35
N ILE A 596 28.17 28.04 6.44
CA ILE A 596 27.13 28.78 5.71
C ILE A 596 25.97 29.19 6.63
N SER A 597 25.52 28.31 7.52
CA SER A 597 24.47 28.61 8.50
C SER A 597 24.47 27.63 9.69
N PRO A 598 23.94 28.04 10.86
CA PRO A 598 23.78 27.14 12.02
C PRO A 598 22.90 25.91 11.72
N GLU A 599 21.88 26.06 10.88
CA GLU A 599 21.03 24.94 10.44
C GLU A 599 21.83 23.90 9.64
N LEU A 600 22.70 24.35 8.72
CA LEU A 600 23.57 23.46 7.95
C LEU A 600 24.62 22.79 8.84
N ALA A 601 25.18 23.50 9.82
CA ALA A 601 26.08 22.90 10.80
C ALA A 601 25.38 21.77 11.59
N GLY A 602 24.14 21.99 12.02
CA GLY A 602 23.30 20.97 12.65
C GLY A 602 23.09 19.75 11.75
N ARG A 603 22.73 19.97 10.49
CA ARG A 603 22.53 18.89 9.49
C ARG A 603 23.81 18.10 9.22
N VAL A 604 24.97 18.77 9.07
CA VAL A 604 26.26 18.10 8.91
C VAL A 604 26.56 17.19 10.11
N SER A 605 26.29 17.64 11.32
CA SER A 605 26.45 16.84 12.54
C SER A 605 25.53 15.62 12.57
N THR A 606 24.23 15.81 12.28
CA THR A 606 23.25 14.71 12.24
C THR A 606 23.60 13.66 11.18
N ILE A 607 24.00 14.10 9.98
CA ILE A 607 24.37 13.18 8.89
C ILE A 607 25.67 12.45 9.21
N ARG A 608 26.63 13.11 9.87
CA ARG A 608 27.84 12.45 10.37
C ARG A 608 27.48 11.29 11.30
N ALA A 609 26.62 11.52 12.29
CA ALA A 609 26.16 10.47 13.20
C ALA A 609 25.44 9.34 12.44
N SER A 610 24.56 9.67 11.50
CA SER A 610 23.90 8.68 10.62
C SER A 610 24.89 7.81 9.84
N VAL A 611 25.99 8.37 9.33
CA VAL A 611 26.98 7.59 8.56
C VAL A 611 27.93 6.81 9.46
N PHE A 612 28.47 7.40 10.52
CA PHE A 612 29.51 6.76 11.34
C PHE A 612 28.95 5.90 12.47
N ASP A 613 27.84 6.31 13.09
CA ASP A 613 27.27 5.63 14.25
C ASP A 613 26.17 4.64 13.84
N HIS A 614 25.49 4.88 12.71
CA HIS A 614 24.42 4.03 12.18
C HIS A 614 24.79 3.33 10.87
N GLU A 615 26.02 3.49 10.38
CA GLU A 615 26.54 2.86 9.14
C GLU A 615 25.63 3.09 7.92
N GLU A 616 24.88 4.19 7.89
CA GLU A 616 23.98 4.48 6.80
C GLU A 616 24.74 5.11 5.63
N LEU A 617 25.56 4.35 4.92
CA LEU A 617 26.32 4.87 3.78
C LEU A 617 25.40 5.17 2.57
N SER A 618 25.89 6.04 1.68
CA SER A 618 25.31 6.21 0.35
C SER A 618 25.48 4.93 -0.48
N GLY A 619 24.51 4.64 -1.37
CA GLY A 619 24.40 3.31 -1.99
C GLY A 619 25.62 2.81 -2.77
N TYR A 620 26.43 3.70 -3.37
CA TYR A 620 27.66 3.28 -4.06
C TYR A 620 28.72 2.79 -3.06
N TRP A 621 29.07 3.62 -2.07
CA TRP A 621 30.10 3.29 -1.07
C TRP A 621 29.70 2.11 -0.19
N ALA A 622 28.41 1.97 0.12
CA ALA A 622 27.88 0.79 0.80
C ALA A 622 28.08 -0.50 -0.01
N ALA A 623 27.76 -0.47 -1.32
CA ALA A 623 27.92 -1.64 -2.19
C ALA A 623 29.39 -2.04 -2.37
N LEU A 624 30.26 -1.05 -2.54
CA LEU A 624 31.70 -1.28 -2.70
C LEU A 624 32.33 -1.86 -1.41
N LEU A 625 31.97 -1.32 -0.24
CA LEU A 625 32.41 -1.85 1.05
C LEU A 625 31.96 -3.31 1.24
N ASN A 626 30.70 -3.61 0.92
CA ASN A 626 30.17 -4.97 1.00
C ASN A 626 30.88 -5.96 0.08
N GLN A 627 31.28 -5.54 -1.13
CA GLN A 627 32.07 -6.39 -2.01
C GLN A 627 33.41 -6.75 -1.39
N LEU A 628 34.09 -5.77 -0.78
CA LEU A 628 35.38 -5.99 -0.10
C LEU A 628 35.24 -6.92 1.12
N VAL A 629 34.14 -6.81 1.87
CA VAL A 629 33.82 -7.75 2.96
C VAL A 629 33.56 -9.15 2.42
N HIS A 630 32.77 -9.27 1.35
CA HIS A 630 32.43 -10.56 0.75
C HIS A 630 33.65 -11.32 0.23
N VAL A 631 34.65 -10.62 -0.34
CA VAL A 631 35.90 -11.25 -0.81
C VAL A 631 36.93 -11.42 0.31
N GLY A 632 36.59 -11.07 1.55
CA GLY A 632 37.46 -11.22 2.72
C GLY A 632 38.60 -10.19 2.81
N ALA A 633 38.54 -9.12 2.01
CA ALA A 633 39.52 -8.03 2.06
C ALA A 633 39.29 -7.08 3.25
N ILE A 634 38.09 -7.09 3.83
CA ILE A 634 37.72 -6.36 5.04
C ILE A 634 36.98 -7.35 5.96
N LYS A 635 37.36 -7.40 7.24
CA LYS A 635 36.80 -8.35 8.22
C LYS A 635 35.69 -7.75 9.07
#